data_AF-A0A7C6LQI4-F1
#
_entry.id   AF-A0A7C6LQI4-F1
#
_cell.length_a   1.000
_cell.length_b   1.000
_cell.length_c   1.000
_cell.angle_alpha   90.00
_cell.angle_beta   90.00
_cell.angle_gamma   90.00
#
_symmetry.space_group_name_H-M   'P 1'
#
loop_
_entity.id
_entity.type
_entity.pdbx_description
1 polymer ?
#
loop_
_entity_poly.entity_id
_entity_poly.type
_entity_poly.pdbx_seq_one_letter_code
_entity_poly.pdbx_strand_id
1 'polypeptide(L)'
;MREVSIRLVFRVALWTIFVVLLFALISCSKSGSYGDLIYTYDEISSYPDVIAKVLPDHTLIKDQTNSSIFSYLNEGHEAETFDVLAVGALENSIAGNWYPQYLATVVIAVDRNLTKSEIGGWMDLLEVRDAVAISTDQPDQQLLMSAISFGLEGENFSLDSAAKLLRAFRQEKRLELNTFSAPLIICFDYQATALIRSGRQLEIIVPVEGSLTYEKGIISSRELSFRGDEESALLEAGFRLRDGSYDVSSYPGADYENASQLEDYGNLSRVSQDATRIFRRNVMRTHLYSSADTREHQLFPYIYIVIVVIWLASIIGRTLQKRVKDIFHLTAVVLLGWIIVRLIKYQLPASALNRYFWYVFYIFQLSLPILLLWLVWRSDRTDDQPASNRILTILTLFNGVLIAFVLTNDLHNLVFQLDLSNPRYSNDYTYGPVFYLITITWITELISAFIMLLIKSIQLPRKTALVFPLAFCVILLIYAIGYITRVPIFWFSDYTMVVGLLSLFFLEASLQTGLVQGNSKYSSLFAHSPLKMQIINTEGQLILTSANAPKFDPGLQQAALAAYPSAVKDSKDTLVFSTKITGGYAQWQEDISSLNSLQQAIRVSVRKLKLTNDILERREEIHRELDEEDAKIKLMSQLEEIIASDLVRLSSMIEELDNTAGKSSESGRVALLLCFIKRRSNLFFRGQETESLSVDELNIYIDELAEIAQYAGVNMLVSSDVKKIVPVRSAVLLYEFAYTVIDWAARVENSHVLLHFLTEKEQIKLRILPSEDPRTFEPGEKLRTAIASADGEFACKDLDGAVGISLSFPWGGEQNG
;
A
#
# COMPACT_ATOMS: atom_id res chain seq x y z
N MET A 1 -4.84 14.16 10.67
CA MET A 1 -4.29 14.14 9.28
C MET A 1 -4.02 15.52 8.71
N ARG A 2 -4.92 16.52 8.88
CA ARG A 2 -4.67 17.92 8.47
C ARG A 2 -3.36 18.48 9.02
N GLU A 3 -3.03 18.28 10.29
CA GLU A 3 -1.78 18.79 10.90
C GLU A 3 -0.49 18.20 10.32
N VAL A 4 -0.47 16.92 9.95
CA VAL A 4 0.74 16.28 9.41
C VAL A 4 0.98 16.72 7.96
N SER A 5 -0.08 16.83 7.15
CA SER A 5 -0.01 17.42 5.82
C SER A 5 0.36 18.90 5.88
N ILE A 6 -0.17 19.65 6.85
CA ILE A 6 0.22 21.05 7.08
C ILE A 6 1.70 21.13 7.47
N ARG A 7 2.19 20.32 8.42
CA ARG A 7 3.62 20.31 8.81
C ARG A 7 4.54 19.91 7.67
N LEU A 8 4.12 19.02 6.77
CA LEU A 8 4.91 18.62 5.60
C LEU A 8 4.91 19.71 4.54
N VAL A 9 3.76 20.32 4.24
CA VAL A 9 3.67 21.49 3.36
C VAL A 9 4.48 22.65 3.93
N PHE A 10 4.43 22.87 5.25
CA PHE A 10 5.23 23.87 5.93
C PHE A 10 6.71 23.54 5.84
N ARG A 11 7.15 22.30 6.08
CA ARG A 11 8.56 21.90 5.97
C ARG A 11 9.08 22.01 4.53
N VAL A 12 8.30 21.59 3.54
CA VAL A 12 8.65 21.73 2.13
C VAL A 12 8.73 23.21 1.79
N ALA A 13 7.70 24.01 2.08
CA ALA A 13 7.71 25.45 1.86
C ALA A 13 8.86 26.17 2.60
N LEU A 14 9.18 25.76 3.83
CA LEU A 14 10.28 26.31 4.61
C LEU A 14 11.63 25.93 4.01
N TRP A 15 11.78 24.71 3.47
CA TRP A 15 12.95 24.32 2.69
C TRP A 15 13.03 25.06 1.36
N THR A 16 11.92 25.28 0.66
CA THR A 16 11.91 26.08 -0.58
C THR A 16 12.26 27.53 -0.29
N ILE A 17 11.71 28.12 0.76
CA ILE A 17 12.03 29.48 1.24
C ILE A 17 13.48 29.55 1.70
N PHE A 18 13.99 28.54 2.42
CA PHE A 18 15.37 28.46 2.87
C PHE A 18 16.34 28.32 1.69
N VAL A 19 15.99 27.54 0.66
CA VAL A 19 16.75 27.41 -0.58
C VAL A 19 16.73 28.73 -1.36
N VAL A 20 15.57 29.40 -1.46
CA VAL A 20 15.46 30.74 -2.08
C VAL A 20 16.27 31.80 -1.31
N LEU A 21 16.26 31.76 0.03
CA LEU A 21 17.07 32.63 0.90
C LEU A 21 18.56 32.32 0.82
N LEU A 22 18.95 31.04 0.74
CA LEU A 22 20.34 30.62 0.49
C LEU A 22 20.82 31.11 -0.87
N PHE A 23 19.97 31.08 -1.90
CA PHE A 23 20.33 31.61 -3.21
C PHE A 23 20.41 33.14 -3.24
N ALA A 24 19.61 33.85 -2.44
CA ALA A 24 19.80 35.28 -2.21
C ALA A 24 21.14 35.59 -1.49
N LEU A 25 21.71 34.62 -0.77
CA LEU A 25 22.96 34.75 -0.01
C LEU A 25 24.21 34.22 -0.74
N ILE A 26 24.07 33.51 -1.87
CA ILE A 26 25.20 32.93 -2.65
C ILE A 26 25.74 33.90 -3.72
N SER A 27 25.39 35.19 -3.67
CA SER A 27 26.25 36.22 -4.29
C SER A 27 27.51 36.41 -3.45
N CYS A 28 28.38 35.39 -3.43
CA CYS A 28 29.70 35.49 -2.85
C CYS A 28 30.56 36.39 -3.74
N SER A 29 30.77 37.62 -3.28
CA SER A 29 31.80 38.54 -3.78
C SER A 29 33.15 37.82 -3.80
N LYS A 30 33.71 37.61 -4.99
CA LYS A 30 35.13 37.29 -5.10
C LYS A 30 35.90 38.60 -4.90
N SER A 31 36.60 38.72 -3.77
CA SER A 31 37.62 39.76 -3.60
C SER A 31 38.84 39.37 -4.45
N GLY A 32 38.87 39.86 -5.69
CA GLY A 32 40.05 39.83 -6.55
C GLY A 32 41.08 40.86 -6.10
N SER A 33 42.35 40.57 -6.35
CA SER A 33 43.48 41.48 -6.10
C SER A 33 43.34 42.75 -6.95
N TYR A 34 43.38 43.92 -6.31
CA TYR A 34 43.22 45.24 -6.92
C TYR A 34 44.29 45.51 -7.98
N GLY A 35 43.86 45.50 -9.25
CA GLY A 35 44.48 46.28 -10.32
C GLY A 35 43.55 47.44 -10.66
N ASP A 36 44.11 48.58 -11.05
CA ASP A 36 43.37 49.75 -11.52
C ASP A 36 42.77 49.44 -12.92
N LEU A 37 41.61 48.80 -12.92
CA LEU A 37 40.92 48.29 -14.12
C LEU A 37 39.59 49.01 -14.30
N ILE A 38 39.35 49.52 -15.51
CA ILE A 38 38.08 50.13 -15.91
C ILE A 38 37.41 49.21 -16.94
N TYR A 39 36.20 48.73 -16.65
CA TYR A 39 35.46 47.86 -17.57
C TYR A 39 34.58 48.66 -18.54
N THR A 40 34.63 48.31 -19.83
CA THR A 40 33.75 48.91 -20.87
C THR A 40 32.93 47.84 -21.60
N TYR A 41 31.74 48.23 -22.08
CA TYR A 41 30.92 47.41 -22.96
C TYR A 41 31.12 47.69 -24.45
N ASP A 42 31.81 48.78 -24.80
CA ASP A 42 31.90 49.18 -26.20
C ASP A 42 32.76 48.22 -27.00
N GLU A 43 32.21 47.77 -28.13
CA GLU A 43 32.97 47.02 -29.11
C GLU A 43 33.83 47.92 -30.00
N ILE A 44 33.33 49.12 -30.30
CA ILE A 44 33.99 50.10 -31.16
C ILE A 44 33.97 51.46 -30.47
N SER A 45 35.12 51.87 -29.93
CA SER A 45 35.29 53.16 -29.27
C SER A 45 36.76 53.57 -29.27
N SER A 46 37.02 54.87 -29.42
CA SER A 46 38.35 55.48 -29.25
C SER A 46 38.64 55.89 -27.80
N TYR A 47 37.74 55.55 -26.88
CA TYR A 47 37.84 55.88 -25.47
C TYR A 47 39.05 55.26 -24.73
N PRO A 48 39.54 54.05 -25.07
CA PRO A 48 40.79 53.54 -24.48
C PRO A 48 41.98 54.49 -24.65
N ASP A 49 42.06 55.21 -25.78
CA ASP A 49 43.13 56.17 -26.05
C ASP A 49 43.03 57.41 -25.15
N VAL A 50 41.80 57.80 -24.78
CA VAL A 50 41.51 58.91 -23.85
C VAL A 50 41.91 58.49 -22.44
N ILE A 51 41.47 57.32 -21.98
CA ILE A 51 41.81 56.80 -20.65
C ILE A 51 43.32 56.65 -20.47
N ALA A 52 44.04 56.17 -21.48
CA ALA A 52 45.50 56.05 -21.42
C ALA A 52 46.20 57.41 -21.21
N LYS A 53 45.61 58.53 -21.67
CA LYS A 53 46.13 59.89 -21.47
C LYS A 53 45.73 60.48 -20.12
N VAL A 54 44.46 60.33 -19.74
CA VAL A 54 43.85 61.03 -18.60
C VAL A 54 44.00 60.25 -17.28
N LEU A 55 44.04 58.91 -17.36
CA LEU A 55 44.21 57.98 -16.24
C LEU A 55 45.26 56.91 -16.60
N PRO A 56 46.56 57.27 -16.73
CA PRO A 56 47.61 56.36 -17.21
C PRO A 56 47.89 55.17 -16.27
N ASP A 57 47.50 55.32 -15.00
CA ASP A 57 47.63 54.26 -14.00
C ASP A 57 46.51 53.21 -14.13
N HIS A 58 45.46 53.48 -14.93
CA HIS A 58 44.33 52.58 -15.16
C HIS A 58 44.40 51.93 -16.55
N THR A 59 43.92 50.70 -16.64
CA THR A 59 43.79 50.01 -17.93
C THR A 59 42.33 49.66 -18.23
N LEU A 60 41.89 49.96 -19.45
CA LEU A 60 40.54 49.67 -19.90
C LEU A 60 40.45 48.21 -20.37
N ILE A 61 39.51 47.44 -19.84
CA ILE A 61 39.25 46.04 -20.23
C ILE A 61 37.85 45.94 -20.84
N LYS A 62 37.76 45.39 -22.05
CA LYS A 62 36.47 45.04 -22.66
C LYS A 62 35.85 43.89 -21.89
N ASP A 63 34.59 44.05 -21.48
CA ASP A 63 33.83 42.96 -20.91
C ASP A 63 33.61 41.84 -21.96
N GLN A 64 34.11 40.64 -21.68
CA GLN A 64 33.88 39.43 -22.49
C GLN A 64 32.87 38.46 -21.85
N THR A 65 32.41 38.78 -20.64
CA THR A 65 31.65 37.90 -19.74
C THR A 65 30.16 38.23 -19.66
N ASN A 66 29.71 39.31 -20.31
CA ASN A 66 28.31 39.75 -20.29
C ASN A 66 27.83 40.04 -18.84
N SER A 67 28.75 40.49 -17.99
CA SER A 67 28.50 40.76 -16.59
C SER A 67 27.90 42.16 -16.43
N SER A 68 27.18 42.40 -15.34
CA SER A 68 26.57 43.71 -15.10
C SER A 68 27.61 44.73 -14.63
N ILE A 69 27.49 46.02 -14.96
CA ILE A 69 28.31 47.10 -14.38
C ILE A 69 28.35 47.01 -12.85
N PHE A 70 27.22 46.63 -12.25
CA PHE A 70 27.11 46.47 -10.81
C PHE A 70 27.97 45.34 -10.25
N SER A 71 28.28 44.29 -11.02
CA SER A 71 29.22 43.26 -10.54
C SER A 71 30.64 43.79 -10.49
N TYR A 72 31.06 44.61 -11.46
CA TYR A 72 32.39 45.23 -11.44
C TYR A 72 32.54 46.21 -10.28
N LEU A 73 31.53 47.06 -10.06
CA LEU A 73 31.51 47.99 -8.92
C LEU A 73 31.56 47.26 -7.56
N ASN A 74 30.82 46.15 -7.42
CA ASN A 74 30.85 45.32 -6.22
C ASN A 74 32.19 44.59 -6.00
N GLU A 75 32.91 44.28 -7.09
CA GLU A 75 34.27 43.74 -7.03
C GLU A 75 35.32 44.84 -6.76
N GLY A 76 34.90 46.10 -6.68
CA GLY A 76 35.76 47.26 -6.40
C GLY A 76 36.44 47.85 -7.63
N HIS A 77 35.98 47.49 -8.83
CA HIS A 77 36.47 48.00 -10.10
C HIS A 77 35.63 49.17 -10.62
N GLU A 78 36.26 50.05 -11.40
CA GLU A 78 35.59 51.10 -12.15
C GLU A 78 34.90 50.54 -13.40
N ALA A 79 33.86 51.23 -13.87
CA ALA A 79 33.21 50.89 -15.13
C ALA A 79 32.83 52.15 -15.92
N GLU A 80 32.87 52.03 -17.24
CA GLU A 80 32.29 52.98 -18.17
C GLU A 80 30.79 52.67 -18.33
N THR A 81 29.92 53.67 -18.17
CA THR A 81 28.48 53.48 -18.28
C THR A 81 27.76 54.74 -18.75
N PHE A 82 26.46 54.61 -19.07
CA PHE A 82 25.56 55.71 -19.40
C PHE A 82 24.94 56.30 -18.12
N ASP A 83 24.60 57.58 -18.15
CA ASP A 83 23.89 58.31 -17.11
C ASP A 83 22.66 57.57 -16.56
N VAL A 84 21.85 56.96 -17.43
CA VAL A 84 20.65 56.19 -17.07
C VAL A 84 20.96 55.10 -16.04
N LEU A 85 22.12 54.46 -16.14
CA LEU A 85 22.56 53.43 -15.21
C LEU A 85 23.34 54.02 -14.04
N ALA A 86 24.15 55.06 -14.28
CA ALA A 86 24.95 55.72 -13.25
C ALA A 86 24.09 56.41 -12.19
N VAL A 87 23.06 57.16 -12.59
CA VAL A 87 22.13 57.84 -11.67
C VAL A 87 21.45 56.81 -10.77
N GLY A 88 20.94 55.72 -11.36
CA GLY A 88 20.34 54.63 -10.58
C GLY A 88 21.33 53.97 -9.62
N ALA A 89 22.61 53.84 -9.99
CA ALA A 89 23.64 53.30 -9.13
C ALA A 89 23.96 54.21 -7.93
N LEU A 90 24.02 55.53 -8.15
CA LEU A 90 24.25 56.55 -7.11
C LEU A 90 23.08 56.61 -6.13
N GLU A 91 21.84 56.64 -6.62
CA GLU A 91 20.64 56.68 -5.78
C GLU A 91 20.54 55.47 -4.85
N ASN A 92 20.99 54.30 -5.32
CA ASN A 92 21.02 53.07 -4.52
C ASN A 92 22.32 52.89 -3.71
N SER A 93 23.19 53.91 -3.66
CA SER A 93 24.47 53.89 -2.92
C SER A 93 25.40 52.72 -3.31
N ILE A 94 25.32 52.25 -4.56
CA ILE A 94 26.18 51.16 -5.09
C ILE A 94 27.54 51.72 -5.53
N ALA A 95 27.59 52.99 -5.94
CA ALA A 95 28.82 53.71 -6.28
C ALA A 95 28.91 55.02 -5.47
N GLY A 96 30.13 55.52 -5.30
CA GLY A 96 30.41 56.75 -4.57
C GLY A 96 30.45 58.00 -5.47
N ASN A 97 30.92 57.85 -6.71
CA ASN A 97 31.18 58.95 -7.63
C ASN A 97 30.75 58.62 -9.07
N TRP A 98 30.25 59.63 -9.77
CA TRP A 98 29.92 59.59 -11.21
C TRP A 98 30.65 60.73 -11.92
N TYR A 99 31.40 60.39 -12.95
CA TYR A 99 32.17 61.32 -13.77
C TYR A 99 31.64 61.28 -15.20
N PRO A 100 30.61 62.09 -15.55
CA PRO A 100 30.14 62.21 -16.92
C PRO A 100 31.16 62.96 -17.76
N GLN A 101 31.51 62.43 -18.94
CA GLN A 101 32.65 62.92 -19.73
C GLN A 101 32.24 63.40 -21.12
N TYR A 102 31.37 62.65 -21.81
CA TYR A 102 30.99 62.96 -23.18
C TYR A 102 29.51 62.66 -23.45
N LEU A 103 28.99 63.23 -24.54
CA LEU A 103 27.63 62.99 -25.01
C LEU A 103 27.62 61.84 -26.02
N ALA A 104 26.63 60.97 -25.90
CA ALA A 104 26.37 59.86 -26.81
C ALA A 104 24.95 60.00 -27.38
N THR A 105 24.84 60.43 -28.63
CA THR A 105 23.55 60.56 -29.33
C THR A 105 23.32 59.37 -30.23
N VAL A 106 22.10 58.84 -30.23
CA VAL A 106 21.71 57.77 -31.16
C VAL A 106 21.46 58.35 -32.54
N VAL A 107 22.11 57.78 -33.56
CA VAL A 107 22.11 58.29 -34.94
C VAL A 107 21.97 57.17 -35.96
N ILE A 108 21.73 57.55 -37.20
CA ILE A 108 21.82 56.65 -38.35
C ILE A 108 23.16 56.95 -39.05
N ALA A 109 24.11 56.03 -38.98
CA ALA A 109 25.34 56.12 -39.73
C ALA A 109 25.16 55.48 -41.11
N VAL A 110 25.37 56.26 -42.17
CA VAL A 110 25.18 55.84 -43.56
C VAL A 110 26.52 55.70 -44.25
N ASP A 111 26.87 54.49 -44.68
CA ASP A 111 28.09 54.27 -45.46
C ASP A 111 27.88 54.67 -46.93
N ARG A 112 28.45 55.81 -47.30
CA ARG A 112 28.33 56.38 -48.65
C ARG A 112 29.13 55.60 -49.71
N ASN A 113 30.00 54.67 -49.31
CA ASN A 113 30.60 53.72 -50.24
C ASN A 113 29.64 52.60 -50.62
N LEU A 114 28.71 52.25 -49.72
CA LEU A 114 27.81 51.10 -49.88
C LEU A 114 26.42 51.50 -50.39
N THR A 115 25.93 52.68 -50.01
CA THR A 115 24.62 53.18 -50.44
C THR A 115 24.61 54.65 -50.83
N LYS A 116 23.72 54.98 -51.77
CA LYS A 116 23.42 56.35 -52.21
C LYS A 116 22.02 56.80 -51.80
N SER A 117 21.33 56.03 -50.96
CA SER A 117 19.99 56.35 -50.48
C SER A 117 20.01 57.66 -49.68
N GLU A 118 19.07 58.56 -49.97
CA GLU A 118 18.85 59.77 -49.16
C GLU A 118 18.02 59.37 -47.94
N ILE A 119 18.55 59.65 -46.74
CA ILE A 119 17.93 59.30 -45.47
C ILE A 119 18.00 60.55 -44.61
N GLY A 120 16.88 61.05 -44.13
CA GLY A 120 16.80 62.16 -43.17
C GLY A 120 16.30 61.71 -41.80
N GLY A 121 15.57 60.60 -41.72
CA GLY A 121 14.88 60.18 -40.50
C GLY A 121 14.68 58.69 -40.31
N TRP A 122 14.00 58.34 -39.22
CA TRP A 122 13.64 56.96 -38.89
C TRP A 122 12.68 56.37 -39.94
N MET A 123 11.72 57.16 -40.41
CA MET A 123 10.68 56.68 -41.33
C MET A 123 11.22 56.39 -42.74
N ASP A 124 12.25 57.12 -43.17
CA ASP A 124 12.90 56.90 -44.48
C ASP A 124 13.53 55.51 -44.58
N LEU A 125 13.96 54.94 -43.45
CA LEU A 125 14.52 53.58 -43.40
C LEU A 125 13.53 52.51 -43.86
N LEU A 126 12.22 52.77 -43.77
CA LEU A 126 11.17 51.87 -44.27
C LEU A 126 11.09 51.86 -45.80
N GLU A 127 11.43 52.97 -46.46
CA GLU A 127 11.33 53.12 -47.91
C GLU A 127 12.57 52.59 -48.65
N VAL A 128 13.73 52.69 -48.00
CA VAL A 128 15.01 52.20 -48.52
C VAL A 128 15.03 50.67 -48.55
N ARG A 129 15.87 50.05 -49.40
CA ARG A 129 16.03 48.57 -49.48
C ARG A 129 17.32 48.03 -48.87
N ASP A 130 18.21 48.91 -48.45
CA ASP A 130 19.50 48.56 -47.88
C ASP A 130 19.35 47.85 -46.54
N ALA A 131 20.35 47.03 -46.20
CA ALA A 131 20.43 46.36 -44.91
C ALA A 131 20.69 47.39 -43.80
N VAL A 132 20.02 47.19 -42.66
CA VAL A 132 20.10 48.03 -41.46
C VAL A 132 20.65 47.19 -40.32
N ALA A 133 21.77 47.61 -39.76
CA ALA A 133 22.36 46.99 -38.58
C ALA A 133 21.97 47.70 -37.29
N ILE A 134 21.82 46.92 -36.21
CA ILE A 134 21.60 47.43 -34.86
C ILE A 134 22.32 46.54 -33.83
N SER A 135 22.86 47.16 -32.78
CA SER A 135 23.39 46.44 -31.60
C SER A 135 22.25 45.90 -30.75
N THR A 136 22.37 44.63 -30.34
CA THR A 136 21.44 43.94 -29.44
C THR A 136 22.07 43.63 -28.08
N ASP A 137 23.31 44.05 -27.87
CA ASP A 137 24.02 43.91 -26.61
C ASP A 137 23.44 44.90 -25.59
N GLN A 138 23.59 44.58 -24.30
CA GLN A 138 23.09 45.42 -23.23
C GLN A 138 24.23 46.32 -22.73
N PRO A 139 24.01 47.63 -22.50
CA PRO A 139 22.72 48.33 -22.49
C PRO A 139 22.25 48.90 -23.86
N ASP A 140 23.06 48.82 -24.92
CA ASP A 140 22.80 49.45 -26.23
C ASP A 140 21.39 49.20 -26.76
N GLN A 141 20.94 47.93 -26.79
CA GLN A 141 19.60 47.59 -27.31
C GLN A 141 18.49 48.43 -26.68
N GLN A 142 18.58 48.64 -25.36
CA GLN A 142 17.57 49.39 -24.61
C GLN A 142 17.58 50.86 -25.03
N LEU A 143 18.76 51.47 -25.09
CA LEU A 143 18.94 52.89 -25.38
C LEU A 143 18.64 53.22 -26.85
N LEU A 144 19.07 52.37 -27.78
CA LEU A 144 18.81 52.52 -29.22
C LEU A 144 17.31 52.39 -29.52
N MET A 145 16.63 51.37 -28.97
CA MET A 145 15.18 51.23 -29.15
C MET A 145 14.39 52.37 -28.51
N SER A 146 14.87 52.90 -27.38
CA SER A 146 14.24 54.03 -26.71
C SER A 146 14.38 55.31 -27.54
N ALA A 147 15.54 55.55 -28.16
CA ALA A 147 15.76 56.70 -29.03
C ALA A 147 14.86 56.68 -30.28
N ILE A 148 14.75 55.52 -30.95
CA ILE A 148 13.83 55.36 -32.09
C ILE A 148 12.39 55.64 -31.66
N SER A 149 11.98 55.11 -30.50
CA SER A 149 10.62 55.27 -30.01
C SER A 149 10.32 56.72 -29.60
N PHE A 150 11.27 57.38 -28.94
CA PHE A 150 11.18 58.78 -28.58
C PHE A 150 11.05 59.68 -29.82
N GLY A 151 11.85 59.45 -30.85
CA GLY A 151 11.72 60.20 -32.12
C GLY A 151 10.36 60.02 -32.79
N LEU A 152 9.79 58.82 -32.73
CA LEU A 152 8.51 58.53 -33.40
C LEU A 152 7.26 58.86 -32.57
N GLU A 153 7.35 58.85 -31.25
CA GLU A 153 6.19 58.97 -30.33
C GLU A 153 6.27 60.19 -29.39
N GLY A 154 7.44 60.82 -29.23
CA GLY A 154 7.69 61.94 -28.32
C GLY A 154 8.00 61.52 -26.86
N GLU A 155 7.88 62.44 -25.90
CA GLU A 155 8.28 62.25 -24.50
C GLU A 155 7.57 61.08 -23.78
N ASN A 156 6.32 60.77 -24.14
CA ASN A 156 5.52 59.69 -23.55
C ASN A 156 5.59 58.39 -24.36
N PHE A 157 6.74 58.09 -24.95
CA PHE A 157 6.92 56.95 -25.84
C PHE A 157 6.75 55.58 -25.15
N SER A 158 6.38 54.62 -25.98
CA SER A 158 6.41 53.18 -25.77
C SER A 158 7.39 52.53 -26.74
N LEU A 159 7.87 51.32 -26.48
CA LEU A 159 8.76 50.62 -27.43
C LEU A 159 8.05 50.02 -28.65
N ASP A 160 6.77 50.33 -28.87
CA ASP A 160 5.97 49.69 -29.93
C ASP A 160 6.35 50.20 -31.32
N SER A 161 6.58 51.50 -31.51
CA SER A 161 7.00 52.04 -32.81
C SER A 161 8.39 51.57 -33.23
N ALA A 162 9.37 51.57 -32.32
CA ALA A 162 10.67 50.96 -32.61
C ALA A 162 10.55 49.47 -32.93
N ALA A 163 9.73 48.72 -32.18
CA ALA A 163 9.52 47.31 -32.45
C ALA A 163 8.84 47.05 -33.81
N LYS A 164 7.87 47.88 -34.21
CA LYS A 164 7.22 47.80 -35.53
C LYS A 164 8.21 48.07 -36.66
N LEU A 165 9.02 49.11 -36.52
CA LEU A 165 10.03 49.49 -37.50
C LEU A 165 11.10 48.40 -37.68
N LEU A 166 11.71 47.94 -36.59
CA LEU A 166 12.70 46.86 -36.63
C LEU A 166 12.10 45.54 -37.13
N ARG A 167 10.82 45.28 -36.82
CA ARG A 167 10.10 44.12 -37.34
C ARG A 167 9.91 44.21 -38.86
N ALA A 168 9.63 45.39 -39.41
CA ALA A 168 9.51 45.59 -40.85
C ALA A 168 10.84 45.22 -41.54
N PHE A 169 11.97 45.73 -41.05
CA PHE A 169 13.30 45.38 -41.57
C PHE A 169 13.55 43.88 -41.53
N ARG A 170 13.12 43.22 -40.45
CA ARG A 170 13.26 41.78 -40.32
C ARG A 170 12.38 40.99 -41.28
N GLN A 171 11.12 41.40 -41.48
CA GLN A 171 10.21 40.77 -42.44
C GLN A 171 10.75 40.84 -43.86
N GLU A 172 11.47 41.92 -44.18
CA GLU A 172 12.14 42.14 -45.46
C GLU A 172 13.55 41.52 -45.52
N LYS A 173 14.01 40.83 -44.47
CA LYS A 173 15.36 40.24 -44.34
C LYS A 173 16.51 41.26 -44.48
N ARG A 174 16.26 42.49 -44.07
CA ARG A 174 17.22 43.61 -44.08
C ARG A 174 17.84 43.90 -42.71
N LEU A 175 17.30 43.31 -41.63
CA LEU A 175 17.81 43.54 -40.27
C LEU A 175 19.03 42.65 -39.99
N GLU A 176 20.19 43.28 -39.80
CA GLU A 176 21.43 42.64 -39.34
C GLU A 176 21.67 42.98 -37.85
N LEU A 177 22.17 42.03 -37.07
CA LEU A 177 22.33 42.18 -35.61
C LEU A 177 23.81 42.09 -35.22
N ASN A 178 24.23 42.96 -34.30
CA ASN A 178 25.59 43.00 -33.73
C ASN A 178 26.68 42.99 -34.82
N THR A 179 26.49 43.82 -35.84
CA THR A 179 27.48 44.06 -36.88
C THR A 179 27.55 45.54 -37.18
N PHE A 180 28.73 45.99 -37.58
CA PHE A 180 28.93 47.34 -38.10
C PHE A 180 29.20 47.32 -39.61
N SER A 181 29.08 46.19 -40.30
CA SER A 181 29.39 46.09 -41.73
C SER A 181 28.27 46.54 -42.67
N ALA A 182 27.05 46.76 -42.15
CA ALA A 182 25.91 47.10 -43.00
C ALA A 182 26.03 48.50 -43.62
N PRO A 183 25.32 48.77 -44.74
CA PRO A 183 25.25 50.11 -45.33
C PRO A 183 24.62 51.15 -44.41
N LEU A 184 23.64 50.75 -43.60
CA LEU A 184 22.95 51.59 -42.64
C LEU A 184 23.14 51.02 -41.25
N ILE A 185 23.55 51.83 -40.28
CA ILE A 185 23.84 51.39 -38.93
C ILE A 185 23.14 52.32 -37.94
N ILE A 186 22.29 51.75 -37.07
CA ILE A 186 21.72 52.45 -35.94
C ILE A 186 22.67 52.25 -34.76
N CYS A 187 23.39 53.30 -34.39
CA CYS A 187 24.45 53.27 -33.39
C CYS A 187 24.56 54.61 -32.66
N PHE A 188 25.48 54.71 -31.70
CA PHE A 188 25.85 56.00 -31.13
C PHE A 188 26.80 56.75 -32.07
N ASP A 189 26.76 58.07 -32.03
CA ASP A 189 27.56 58.97 -32.86
C ASP A 189 29.07 58.83 -32.62
N TYR A 190 29.52 58.59 -31.40
CA TYR A 190 30.92 58.27 -31.12
C TYR A 190 31.38 56.95 -31.77
N GLN A 191 30.49 55.96 -31.91
CA GLN A 191 30.81 54.68 -32.57
C GLN A 191 30.95 54.90 -34.09
N ALA A 192 30.08 55.72 -34.68
CA ALA A 192 30.20 56.14 -36.07
C ALA A 192 31.51 56.91 -36.32
N THR A 193 31.88 57.80 -35.41
CA THR A 193 33.13 58.58 -35.49
C THR A 193 34.37 57.69 -35.40
N ALA A 194 34.39 56.71 -34.50
CA ALA A 194 35.46 55.72 -34.43
C ALA A 194 35.61 54.92 -35.74
N LEU A 195 34.49 54.58 -36.40
CA LEU A 195 34.50 53.94 -37.72
C LEU A 195 35.03 54.86 -38.83
N ILE A 196 34.66 56.15 -38.81
CA ILE A 196 35.18 57.16 -39.75
C ILE A 196 36.71 57.26 -39.63
N ARG A 197 37.22 57.34 -38.40
CA ARG A 197 38.66 57.39 -38.12
C ARG A 197 39.40 56.11 -38.53
N SER A 198 38.72 54.97 -38.52
CA SER A 198 39.24 53.71 -39.06
C SER A 198 39.31 53.66 -40.61
N GLY A 199 38.83 54.70 -41.29
CA GLY A 199 38.90 54.87 -42.75
C GLY A 199 37.59 54.63 -43.49
N ARG A 200 36.45 54.49 -42.80
CA ARG A 200 35.13 54.36 -43.46
C ARG A 200 34.54 55.73 -43.83
N GLN A 201 33.85 55.79 -44.96
CA GLN A 201 33.18 57.01 -45.41
C GLN A 201 31.72 57.01 -44.94
N LEU A 202 31.53 57.25 -43.64
CA LEU A 202 30.19 57.35 -43.05
C LEU A 202 29.73 58.81 -43.02
N GLU A 203 28.44 59.01 -43.26
CA GLU A 203 27.71 60.24 -42.95
C GLU A 203 26.86 59.98 -41.69
N ILE A 204 26.87 60.92 -40.75
CA ILE A 204 26.13 60.82 -39.50
C ILE A 204 24.84 61.61 -39.64
N ILE A 205 23.71 60.91 -39.55
CA ILE A 205 22.37 61.49 -39.71
C ILE A 205 21.66 61.46 -38.36
N VAL A 206 21.37 62.64 -37.83
CA VAL A 206 20.49 62.81 -36.69
C VAL A 206 19.05 62.84 -37.23
N PRO A 207 18.19 61.90 -36.84
CA PRO A 207 16.84 61.79 -37.39
C PRO A 207 16.00 63.06 -37.20
N VAL A 208 15.34 63.51 -38.26
CA VAL A 208 14.47 64.70 -38.24
C VAL A 208 13.26 64.57 -37.33
N GLU A 209 12.76 63.35 -37.08
CA GLU A 209 11.66 63.12 -36.15
C GLU A 209 12.10 63.27 -34.69
N GLY A 210 13.40 63.16 -34.42
CA GLY A 210 13.99 63.30 -33.10
C GLY A 210 14.83 62.09 -32.68
N SER A 211 15.75 62.31 -31.76
CA SER A 211 16.56 61.26 -31.15
C SER A 211 16.94 61.58 -29.70
N LEU A 212 17.51 60.61 -28.99
CA LEU A 212 17.97 60.77 -27.61
C LEU A 212 19.48 60.93 -27.53
N THR A 213 19.89 61.86 -26.67
CA THR A 213 21.27 62.07 -26.22
C THR A 213 21.39 61.64 -24.77
N TYR A 214 22.42 60.84 -24.48
CA TYR A 214 22.77 60.38 -23.15
C TYR A 214 24.14 60.92 -22.76
N GLU A 215 24.41 61.10 -21.46
CA GLU A 215 25.78 61.29 -20.99
C GLU A 215 26.45 59.94 -20.75
N LYS A 216 27.74 59.85 -21.07
CA LYS A 216 28.55 58.65 -20.85
C LYS A 216 29.87 59.02 -20.17
N GLY A 217 30.37 58.12 -19.34
CA GLY A 217 31.52 58.39 -18.49
C GLY A 217 31.81 57.27 -17.50
N ILE A 218 32.55 57.60 -16.43
CA ILE A 218 33.08 56.61 -15.48
C ILE A 218 32.31 56.64 -14.17
N ILE A 219 31.89 55.46 -13.72
CA ILE A 219 31.36 55.24 -12.38
C ILE A 219 32.42 54.56 -11.50
N SER A 220 32.61 55.08 -10.28
CA SER A 220 33.60 54.54 -9.33
C SER A 220 33.10 54.56 -7.89
N SER A 221 33.55 53.57 -7.11
CA SER A 221 33.39 53.51 -5.66
C SER A 221 34.43 54.36 -4.93
N ARG A 222 35.53 54.75 -5.60
CA ARG A 222 36.59 55.62 -5.07
C ARG A 222 36.64 56.94 -5.84
N GLU A 223 37.36 57.89 -5.31
CA GLU A 223 37.59 59.16 -5.99
C GLU A 223 38.69 58.99 -7.04
N LEU A 224 38.40 59.39 -8.28
CA LEU A 224 39.36 59.33 -9.39
C LEU A 224 40.01 60.71 -9.59
N SER A 225 41.33 60.70 -9.82
CA SER A 225 42.12 61.91 -10.09
C SER A 225 42.55 61.94 -11.56
N PHE A 226 41.78 62.65 -12.38
CA PHE A 226 42.07 62.85 -13.80
C PHE A 226 43.30 63.76 -13.97
N ARG A 227 44.24 63.36 -14.85
CA ARG A 227 45.45 64.14 -15.18
C ARG A 227 45.31 64.76 -16.57
N GLY A 228 45.75 66.01 -16.71
CA GLY A 228 45.74 66.72 -17.99
C GLY A 228 44.40 67.35 -18.33
N ASP A 229 44.24 67.76 -19.60
CA ASP A 229 43.01 68.35 -20.12
C ASP A 229 42.15 67.25 -20.76
N GLU A 230 41.15 66.80 -20.00
CA GLU A 230 40.19 65.76 -20.39
C GLU A 230 39.39 66.15 -21.63
N GLU A 231 38.92 67.39 -21.70
CA GLU A 231 38.10 67.89 -22.80
C GLU A 231 38.88 67.91 -24.11
N SER A 232 40.13 68.37 -24.07
CA SER A 232 41.03 68.30 -25.23
C SER A 232 41.30 66.86 -25.66
N ALA A 233 41.52 65.94 -24.72
CA ALA A 233 41.75 64.53 -25.04
C ALA A 233 40.54 63.85 -25.69
N LEU A 234 39.32 64.17 -25.22
CA LEU A 234 38.06 63.70 -25.79
C LEU A 234 37.84 64.24 -27.20
N LEU A 235 38.06 65.53 -27.43
CA LEU A 235 37.94 66.15 -28.76
C LEU A 235 38.94 65.54 -29.75
N GLU A 236 40.20 65.37 -29.36
CA GLU A 236 41.22 64.71 -30.20
C GLU A 236 40.84 63.27 -30.58
N ALA A 237 40.13 62.57 -29.70
CA ALA A 237 39.66 61.21 -29.92
C ALA A 237 38.33 61.14 -30.70
N GLY A 238 37.71 62.28 -31.01
CA GLY A 238 36.48 62.36 -31.79
C GLY A 238 35.21 62.16 -30.96
N PHE A 239 35.20 62.55 -29.70
CA PHE A 239 33.99 62.58 -28.86
C PHE A 239 33.37 63.99 -28.84
N ARG A 240 32.05 64.04 -28.60
CA ARG A 240 31.31 65.28 -28.38
C ARG A 240 31.29 65.62 -26.89
N LEU A 241 31.70 66.83 -26.54
CA LEU A 241 31.76 67.31 -25.17
C LEU A 241 30.35 67.58 -24.61
N ARG A 242 30.26 67.72 -23.29
CA ARG A 242 29.00 67.94 -22.55
C ARG A 242 28.34 69.29 -22.84
N ASP A 243 29.14 70.29 -23.24
CA ASP A 243 28.61 71.57 -23.71
C ASP A 243 28.07 71.50 -25.16
N GLY A 244 28.15 70.32 -25.79
CA GLY A 244 27.72 70.07 -27.15
C GLY A 244 28.77 70.39 -28.21
N SER A 245 29.99 70.81 -27.84
CA SER A 245 31.07 71.07 -28.79
C SER A 245 31.69 69.77 -29.33
N TYR A 246 32.06 69.79 -30.61
CA TYR A 246 32.69 68.66 -31.31
C TYR A 246 33.53 69.16 -32.49
N ASP A 247 34.47 68.33 -32.96
CA ASP A 247 35.19 68.60 -34.20
C ASP A 247 34.32 68.27 -35.42
N VAL A 248 33.96 69.29 -36.19
CA VAL A 248 33.14 69.18 -37.41
C VAL A 248 33.73 68.19 -38.42
N SER A 249 35.06 68.03 -38.47
CA SER A 249 35.71 67.10 -39.39
C SER A 249 35.41 65.62 -39.07
N SER A 250 35.12 65.35 -37.79
CA SER A 250 34.83 64.01 -37.27
C SER A 250 33.34 63.64 -37.38
N TYR A 251 32.45 64.61 -37.58
CA TYR A 251 30.99 64.45 -37.59
C TYR A 251 30.34 64.96 -38.90
N PRO A 252 30.61 64.32 -40.04
CA PRO A 252 30.10 64.78 -41.34
C PRO A 252 28.58 64.61 -41.44
N GLY A 253 27.87 65.71 -41.70
CA GLY A 253 26.41 65.72 -41.89
C GLY A 253 25.58 65.77 -40.61
N ALA A 254 26.22 65.76 -39.43
CA ALA A 254 25.50 65.76 -38.15
C ALA A 254 24.88 67.13 -37.83
N ASP A 255 23.59 67.12 -37.53
CA ASP A 255 22.84 68.26 -37.01
C ASP A 255 22.04 67.86 -35.76
N TYR A 256 22.50 68.34 -34.60
CA TYR A 256 21.97 67.91 -33.31
C TYR A 256 20.74 68.71 -32.84
N GLU A 257 20.16 69.59 -33.66
CA GLU A 257 18.97 70.39 -33.26
C GLU A 257 17.79 69.51 -32.82
N ASN A 258 17.62 68.34 -33.45
CA ASN A 258 16.55 67.38 -33.13
C ASN A 258 16.94 66.32 -32.07
N ALA A 259 18.13 66.43 -31.46
CA ALA A 259 18.59 65.50 -30.44
C ALA A 259 18.26 66.05 -29.03
N SER A 260 17.41 65.35 -28.28
CA SER A 260 16.98 65.77 -26.95
C SER A 260 17.66 64.96 -25.85
N GLN A 261 18.00 65.60 -24.74
CA GLN A 261 18.41 64.93 -23.51
C GLN A 261 17.19 64.76 -22.63
N LEU A 262 16.89 63.54 -22.20
CA LEU A 262 15.69 63.24 -21.41
C LEU A 262 15.96 63.47 -19.92
N GLU A 263 15.12 64.27 -19.27
CA GLU A 263 15.24 64.54 -17.82
C GLU A 263 14.51 63.48 -16.95
N ASP A 264 13.46 62.83 -17.47
CA ASP A 264 12.71 61.78 -16.76
C ASP A 264 13.35 60.39 -16.97
N TYR A 265 14.44 60.13 -16.25
CA TYR A 265 15.08 58.81 -16.21
C TYR A 265 14.17 57.70 -15.66
N GLY A 266 13.14 58.05 -14.88
CA GLY A 266 12.18 57.11 -14.32
C GLY A 266 11.29 56.48 -15.39
N ASN A 267 10.74 57.29 -16.29
CA ASN A 267 9.97 56.79 -17.42
C ASN A 267 10.83 55.98 -18.40
N LEU A 268 12.03 56.47 -18.73
CA LEU A 268 12.99 55.75 -19.57
C LEU A 268 13.32 54.37 -18.99
N SER A 269 13.75 54.31 -17.72
CA SER A 269 14.06 53.03 -17.06
C SER A 269 12.87 52.06 -17.07
N ARG A 270 11.66 52.56 -16.80
CA ARG A 270 10.44 51.73 -16.84
C ARG A 270 10.16 51.16 -18.23
N VAL A 271 10.31 51.95 -19.29
CA VAL A 271 10.04 51.55 -20.67
C VAL A 271 11.14 50.65 -21.21
N SER A 272 12.40 50.99 -20.95
CA SER A 272 13.60 50.25 -21.38
C SER A 272 13.72 48.87 -20.73
N GLN A 273 13.19 48.66 -19.51
CA GLN A 273 13.14 47.35 -18.86
C GLN A 273 12.48 46.25 -19.72
N ASP A 274 11.52 46.63 -20.57
CA ASP A 274 10.79 45.69 -21.42
C ASP A 274 11.44 45.50 -22.81
N ALA A 275 12.55 46.20 -23.12
CA ALA A 275 13.12 46.23 -24.46
C ALA A 275 13.54 44.86 -24.96
N THR A 276 14.29 44.07 -24.18
CA THR A 276 14.70 42.72 -24.59
C THR A 276 13.50 41.80 -24.82
N ARG A 277 12.46 41.91 -23.98
CA ARG A 277 11.21 41.13 -24.11
C ARG A 277 10.48 41.50 -25.41
N ILE A 278 10.30 42.80 -25.65
CA ILE A 278 9.62 43.35 -26.82
C ILE A 278 10.42 43.03 -28.08
N PHE A 279 11.74 43.20 -28.07
CA PHE A 279 12.60 42.85 -29.19
C PHE A 279 12.48 41.36 -29.52
N ARG A 280 12.63 40.47 -28.55
CA ARG A 280 12.55 39.02 -28.80
C ARG A 280 11.19 38.58 -29.34
N ARG A 281 10.08 39.08 -28.79
CA ARG A 281 8.72 38.66 -29.15
C ARG A 281 8.13 39.41 -30.35
N ASN A 282 8.28 40.72 -30.41
CA ASN A 282 7.63 41.56 -31.42
C ASN A 282 8.50 41.70 -32.66
N VAL A 283 9.82 41.90 -32.51
CA VAL A 283 10.77 41.97 -33.63
C VAL A 283 11.18 40.57 -34.07
N MET A 284 11.81 39.81 -33.16
CA MET A 284 12.39 38.51 -33.48
C MET A 284 11.36 37.37 -33.56
N ARG A 285 10.11 37.56 -33.15
CA ARG A 285 9.07 36.51 -33.13
C ARG A 285 9.57 35.19 -32.50
N THR A 286 10.50 35.31 -31.57
CA THR A 286 11.09 34.23 -30.77
C THR A 286 10.54 34.32 -29.34
N HIS A 287 10.59 33.23 -28.58
CA HIS A 287 10.13 33.20 -27.19
C HIS A 287 8.69 33.73 -27.00
N LEU A 288 7.80 33.43 -27.95
CA LEU A 288 6.40 33.91 -27.95
C LEU A 288 5.59 33.39 -26.76
N TYR A 289 5.85 32.14 -26.36
CA TYR A 289 5.12 31.43 -25.30
C TYR A 289 6.05 30.97 -24.17
N SER A 290 7.23 31.57 -24.06
CA SER A 290 8.25 31.25 -23.06
C SER A 290 8.83 32.53 -22.47
N SER A 291 9.59 32.41 -21.37
CA SER A 291 10.28 33.55 -20.78
C SER A 291 11.23 34.19 -21.79
N ALA A 292 11.08 35.49 -22.01
CA ALA A 292 11.84 36.24 -23.00
C ALA A 292 12.94 37.12 -22.37
N ASP A 293 12.86 37.45 -21.08
CA ASP A 293 13.82 38.31 -20.37
C ASP A 293 14.16 37.76 -18.97
N THR A 294 15.12 38.37 -18.29
CA THR A 294 15.59 37.91 -16.97
C THR A 294 14.48 37.91 -15.92
N ARG A 295 13.54 38.86 -15.96
CA ARG A 295 12.42 38.95 -15.00
C ARG A 295 11.44 37.80 -15.17
N GLU A 296 11.01 37.51 -16.40
CA GLU A 296 10.12 36.38 -16.66
C GLU A 296 10.80 35.04 -16.37
N HIS A 297 12.11 34.93 -16.59
CA HIS A 297 12.90 33.74 -16.25
C HIS A 297 12.89 33.46 -14.73
N GLN A 298 12.62 34.45 -13.88
CA GLN A 298 12.45 34.29 -12.43
C GLN A 298 10.98 34.09 -12.04
N LEU A 299 10.07 34.93 -12.55
CA LEU A 299 8.65 34.92 -12.17
C LEU A 299 7.93 33.62 -12.52
N PHE A 300 8.11 33.10 -13.75
CA PHE A 300 7.37 31.90 -14.17
C PHE A 300 7.74 30.64 -13.36
N PRO A 301 9.02 30.37 -13.05
CA PRO A 301 9.39 29.32 -12.10
C PRO A 301 8.74 29.44 -10.73
N TYR A 302 8.60 30.65 -10.16
CA TYR A 302 7.95 30.81 -8.86
C TYR A 302 6.47 30.41 -8.91
N ILE A 303 5.76 30.82 -9.96
CA ILE A 303 4.38 30.39 -10.20
C ILE A 303 4.31 28.86 -10.36
N TYR A 304 5.24 28.28 -11.12
CA TYR A 304 5.33 26.84 -11.31
C TYR A 304 5.55 26.08 -9.99
N ILE A 305 6.45 26.56 -9.12
CA ILE A 305 6.68 26.00 -7.79
C ILE A 305 5.40 26.01 -6.97
N VAL A 306 4.66 27.12 -6.94
CA VAL A 306 3.37 27.23 -6.23
C VAL A 306 2.38 26.20 -6.76
N ILE A 307 2.26 26.04 -8.08
CA ILE A 307 1.39 25.05 -8.71
C ILE A 307 1.78 23.62 -8.29
N VAL A 308 3.06 23.26 -8.36
CA VAL A 308 3.54 21.91 -7.97
C VAL A 308 3.28 21.64 -6.49
N VAL A 309 3.49 22.61 -5.61
CA VAL A 309 3.27 22.45 -4.16
C VAL A 309 1.78 22.25 -3.85
N ILE A 310 0.91 23.06 -4.44
CA ILE A 310 -0.55 22.92 -4.28
C ILE A 310 -1.02 21.56 -4.84
N TRP A 311 -0.50 21.17 -6.00
CA TRP A 311 -0.79 19.89 -6.64
C TRP A 311 -0.36 18.71 -5.75
N LEU A 312 0.85 18.75 -5.20
CA LEU A 312 1.37 17.72 -4.30
C LEU A 312 0.50 17.62 -3.03
N ALA A 313 0.17 18.75 -2.40
CA ALA A 313 -0.68 18.77 -1.21
C ALA A 313 -2.07 18.16 -1.50
N SER A 314 -2.63 18.49 -2.66
CA SER A 314 -3.90 17.94 -3.14
C SER A 314 -3.82 16.42 -3.36
N ILE A 315 -2.74 15.90 -3.94
CA ILE A 315 -2.56 14.46 -4.18
C ILE A 315 -2.39 13.68 -2.87
N ILE A 316 -1.59 14.17 -1.94
CA ILE A 316 -1.35 13.48 -0.66
C ILE A 316 -2.67 13.25 0.11
N GLY A 317 -3.60 14.21 0.02
CA GLY A 317 -4.95 14.08 0.57
C GLY A 317 -5.84 13.13 -0.24
N ARG A 318 -5.65 13.06 -1.55
CA ARG A 318 -6.43 12.23 -2.49
C ARG A 318 -5.86 10.84 -2.71
N THR A 319 -4.73 10.43 -2.15
CA THR A 319 -4.21 9.06 -2.32
C THR A 319 -4.34 8.31 -0.98
N LEU A 320 -4.64 7.00 -1.00
CA LEU A 320 -4.70 6.18 0.21
C LEU A 320 -3.40 5.38 0.41
N GLN A 321 -2.94 4.69 -0.64
CA GLN A 321 -1.77 3.82 -0.61
C GLN A 321 -0.50 4.61 -0.31
N LYS A 322 0.27 4.17 0.70
CA LYS A 322 1.45 4.90 1.17
C LYS A 322 2.54 4.95 0.09
N ARG A 323 2.79 3.83 -0.58
CA ARG A 323 3.87 3.77 -1.59
C ARG A 323 3.57 4.59 -2.84
N VAL A 324 2.31 4.71 -3.23
CA VAL A 324 1.89 5.60 -4.32
C VAL A 324 2.11 7.07 -3.94
N LYS A 325 1.85 7.43 -2.67
CA LYS A 325 2.21 8.77 -2.16
C LYS A 325 3.69 9.03 -2.23
N ASP A 326 4.52 8.05 -1.85
CA ASP A 326 5.98 8.18 -1.88
C ASP A 326 6.48 8.44 -3.32
N ILE A 327 5.89 7.78 -4.31
CA ILE A 327 6.20 8.03 -5.73
C ILE A 327 5.77 9.44 -6.15
N PHE A 328 4.56 9.88 -5.83
CA PHE A 328 4.12 11.25 -6.13
C PHE A 328 4.97 12.31 -5.43
N HIS A 329 5.41 12.04 -4.19
CA HIS A 329 6.37 12.87 -3.48
C HIS A 329 7.69 12.97 -4.23
N LEU A 330 8.24 11.84 -4.65
CA LEU A 330 9.50 11.80 -5.38
C LEU A 330 9.38 12.51 -6.74
N THR A 331 8.24 12.35 -7.44
CA THR A 331 7.95 13.11 -8.67
C THR A 331 7.91 14.61 -8.41
N ALA A 332 7.25 15.06 -7.34
CA ALA A 332 7.24 16.48 -6.98
C ALA A 332 8.64 17.00 -6.62
N VAL A 333 9.46 16.21 -5.92
CA VAL A 333 10.87 16.54 -5.65
C VAL A 333 11.66 16.68 -6.94
N VAL A 334 11.45 15.78 -7.91
CA VAL A 334 12.09 15.86 -9.24
C VAL A 334 11.68 17.13 -9.98
N LEU A 335 10.38 17.46 -10.02
CA LEU A 335 9.88 18.67 -10.69
C LEU A 335 10.38 19.96 -10.03
N LEU A 336 10.34 20.02 -8.69
CA LEU A 336 10.86 21.17 -7.92
C LEU A 336 12.38 21.28 -8.02
N GLY A 337 13.09 20.16 -7.95
CA GLY A 337 14.54 20.13 -8.13
C GLY A 337 14.94 20.64 -9.50
N TRP A 338 14.24 20.21 -10.55
CA TRP A 338 14.54 20.64 -11.91
C TRP A 338 14.37 22.14 -12.10
N ILE A 339 13.28 22.72 -11.57
CA ILE A 339 13.04 24.14 -11.70
C ILE A 339 14.00 24.99 -10.85
N ILE A 340 14.43 24.48 -9.69
CA ILE A 340 15.46 25.14 -8.86
C ILE A 340 16.80 25.14 -9.59
N VAL A 341 17.24 23.99 -10.13
CA VAL A 341 18.48 23.90 -10.93
C VAL A 341 18.41 24.83 -12.14
N ARG A 342 17.24 24.95 -12.79
CA ARG A 342 17.02 25.93 -13.85
C ARG A 342 17.21 27.37 -13.36
N LEU A 343 16.57 27.75 -12.25
CA LEU A 343 16.70 29.11 -11.68
C LEU A 343 18.17 29.47 -11.41
N ILE A 344 18.93 28.54 -10.83
CA ILE A 344 20.36 28.74 -10.55
C ILE A 344 21.14 28.89 -11.86
N LYS A 345 20.93 28.00 -12.83
CA LYS A 345 21.61 28.05 -14.13
C LYS A 345 21.49 29.42 -14.79
N TYR A 346 20.31 30.02 -14.79
CA TYR A 346 20.08 31.32 -15.47
C TYR A 346 20.61 32.53 -14.68
N GLN A 347 21.05 32.36 -13.44
CA GLN A 347 21.75 33.39 -12.67
C GLN A 347 23.27 33.30 -12.83
N LEU A 348 23.79 32.18 -13.33
CA LEU A 348 25.22 31.96 -13.48
C LEU A 348 25.75 32.51 -14.80
N PRO A 349 26.92 33.18 -14.81
CA PRO A 349 27.58 33.59 -16.05
C PRO A 349 27.96 32.37 -16.89
N ALA A 350 28.22 32.60 -18.19
CA ALA A 350 28.64 31.57 -19.13
C ALA A 350 30.00 30.97 -18.69
N SER A 351 29.93 29.85 -17.97
CA SER A 351 31.04 29.25 -17.24
C SER A 351 30.96 27.71 -17.28
N ALA A 352 32.04 27.03 -16.89
CA ALA A 352 32.03 25.58 -16.71
C ALA A 352 30.91 25.14 -15.74
N LEU A 353 30.71 25.89 -14.65
CA LEU A 353 29.63 25.63 -13.69
C LEU A 353 28.26 25.69 -14.37
N ASN A 354 27.98 26.73 -15.18
CA ASN A 354 26.73 26.86 -15.94
C ASN A 354 26.47 25.64 -16.86
N ARG A 355 27.54 25.14 -17.50
CA ARG A 355 27.48 23.93 -18.33
C ARG A 355 27.16 22.67 -17.53
N TYR A 356 27.75 22.49 -16.34
CA TYR A 356 27.38 21.36 -15.47
C TYR A 356 25.92 21.44 -14.99
N PHE A 357 25.41 22.64 -14.71
CA PHE A 357 23.97 22.82 -14.41
C PHE A 357 23.07 22.42 -15.58
N TRP A 358 23.52 22.61 -16.83
CA TRP A 358 22.82 22.07 -18.00
C TRP A 358 22.83 20.53 -18.02
N TYR A 359 23.97 19.89 -17.72
CA TYR A 359 24.06 18.42 -17.63
C TYR A 359 23.15 17.83 -16.54
N VAL A 360 23.04 18.52 -15.40
CA VAL A 360 22.17 18.11 -14.27
C VAL A 360 20.69 18.04 -14.68
N PHE A 361 20.24 18.74 -15.72
CA PHE A 361 18.86 18.61 -16.22
C PHE A 361 18.49 17.17 -16.57
N TYR A 362 19.46 16.37 -17.02
CA TYR A 362 19.24 14.96 -17.39
C TYR A 362 18.92 14.05 -16.21
N ILE A 363 19.32 14.43 -14.98
CA ILE A 363 18.91 13.73 -13.77
C ILE A 363 17.38 13.72 -13.68
N PHE A 364 16.77 14.90 -13.85
CA PHE A 364 15.33 15.05 -13.73
C PHE A 364 14.60 14.47 -14.94
N GLN A 365 15.11 14.72 -16.15
CA GLN A 365 14.53 14.23 -17.39
C GLN A 365 14.46 12.69 -17.43
N LEU A 366 15.50 11.98 -16.97
CA LEU A 366 15.50 10.51 -16.90
C LEU A 366 14.77 9.96 -15.67
N SER A 367 14.58 10.76 -14.63
CA SER A 367 13.83 10.35 -13.43
C SER A 367 12.31 10.36 -13.66
N LEU A 368 11.76 11.27 -14.46
CA LEU A 368 10.30 11.38 -14.64
C LEU A 368 9.66 10.12 -15.28
N PRO A 369 10.16 9.59 -16.41
CA PRO A 369 9.55 8.41 -17.05
C PRO A 369 9.69 7.15 -16.21
N ILE A 370 10.82 6.94 -15.52
CA ILE A 370 11.01 5.79 -14.63
C ILE A 370 10.09 5.89 -13.40
N LEU A 371 9.89 7.08 -12.82
CA LEU A 371 8.93 7.27 -11.73
C LEU A 371 7.49 7.01 -12.19
N LEU A 372 7.17 7.41 -13.41
CA LEU A 372 5.89 7.08 -14.02
C LEU A 372 5.72 5.56 -14.18
N LEU A 373 6.73 4.83 -14.66
CA LEU A 373 6.69 3.36 -14.73
C LEU A 373 6.47 2.73 -13.37
N TRP A 374 7.17 3.20 -12.33
CA TRP A 374 6.96 2.77 -10.96
C TRP A 374 5.54 3.05 -10.47
N LEU A 375 4.99 4.23 -10.76
CA LEU A 375 3.62 4.62 -10.40
C LEU A 375 2.60 3.68 -11.04
N VAL A 376 2.71 3.50 -12.37
CA VAL A 376 1.81 2.65 -13.13
C VAL A 376 1.89 1.22 -12.62
N TRP A 377 3.10 0.66 -12.45
CA TRP A 377 3.28 -0.69 -11.93
C TRP A 377 2.70 -0.85 -10.51
N ARG A 378 2.79 0.17 -9.65
CA ARG A 378 2.29 0.12 -8.26
C ARG A 378 0.80 0.29 -8.10
N SER A 379 0.13 1.04 -8.97
CA SER A 379 -1.26 1.48 -8.80
C SER A 379 -2.27 0.36 -8.43
N ASP A 380 -2.04 -0.87 -8.90
CA ASP A 380 -2.99 -1.99 -8.70
C ASP A 380 -2.59 -2.95 -7.58
N ARG A 381 -1.51 -2.66 -6.84
CA ARG A 381 -0.99 -3.55 -5.79
C ARG A 381 -1.27 -2.98 -4.41
N THR A 382 -1.61 -3.86 -3.47
CA THR A 382 -1.71 -3.50 -2.06
C THR A 382 -0.31 -3.21 -1.48
N ASP A 383 -0.27 -2.40 -0.41
CA ASP A 383 0.98 -2.01 0.25
C ASP A 383 1.76 -3.22 0.81
N ASP A 384 1.06 -4.34 1.08
CA ASP A 384 1.60 -5.59 1.64
C ASP A 384 2.42 -6.41 0.62
N GLN A 385 2.27 -6.17 -0.68
CA GLN A 385 3.03 -6.88 -1.70
C GLN A 385 4.46 -6.35 -1.78
N PRO A 386 5.49 -7.17 -2.05
CA PRO A 386 6.91 -6.79 -1.96
C PRO A 386 7.22 -5.53 -2.77
N ALA A 387 8.02 -4.63 -2.18
CA ALA A 387 8.37 -3.29 -2.71
C ALA A 387 9.14 -3.33 -4.06
N SER A 388 9.90 -4.40 -4.28
CA SER A 388 10.90 -4.47 -5.34
C SER A 388 10.36 -5.10 -6.62
N ASN A 389 10.63 -4.46 -7.76
CA ASN A 389 10.54 -5.04 -9.09
C ASN A 389 11.94 -5.05 -9.69
N ARG A 390 12.54 -6.23 -9.83
CA ARG A 390 13.91 -6.39 -10.33
C ARG A 390 14.14 -5.68 -11.67
N ILE A 391 13.16 -5.74 -12.59
CA ILE A 391 13.27 -5.11 -13.92
C ILE A 391 13.32 -3.58 -13.78
N LEU A 392 12.39 -2.99 -13.02
CA LEU A 392 12.37 -1.54 -12.80
C LEU A 392 13.59 -1.06 -12.01
N THR A 393 14.11 -1.86 -11.08
CA THR A 393 15.36 -1.57 -10.38
C THR A 393 16.55 -1.57 -11.34
N ILE A 394 16.66 -2.55 -12.23
CA ILE A 394 17.71 -2.60 -13.26
C ILE A 394 17.61 -1.38 -14.19
N LEU A 395 16.41 -1.01 -14.64
CA LEU A 395 16.19 0.19 -15.45
C LEU A 395 16.59 1.47 -14.71
N THR A 396 16.24 1.56 -13.42
CA THR A 396 16.63 2.71 -12.58
C THR A 396 18.16 2.83 -12.45
N LEU A 397 18.86 1.70 -12.26
CA LEU A 397 20.32 1.66 -12.23
C LEU A 397 20.93 2.03 -13.58
N PHE A 398 20.33 1.56 -14.69
CA PHE A 398 20.75 1.90 -16.03
C PHE A 398 20.62 3.41 -16.32
N ASN A 399 19.52 4.05 -15.91
CA ASN A 399 19.38 5.50 -15.98
C ASN A 399 20.43 6.22 -15.14
N GLY A 400 20.79 5.67 -13.97
CA GLY A 400 21.91 6.18 -13.17
C GLY A 400 23.25 6.17 -13.91
N VAL A 401 23.53 5.10 -14.67
CA VAL A 401 24.73 5.01 -15.52
C VAL A 401 24.68 6.05 -16.64
N LEU A 402 23.54 6.19 -17.33
CA LEU A 402 23.38 7.19 -18.39
C LEU A 402 23.57 8.62 -17.86
N ILE A 403 23.02 8.93 -16.68
CA ILE A 403 23.24 10.21 -16.00
C ILE A 403 24.73 10.45 -15.75
N ALA A 404 25.46 9.43 -15.27
CA ALA A 404 26.90 9.56 -15.04
C ALA A 404 27.65 9.92 -16.34
N PHE A 405 27.31 9.28 -17.47
CA PHE A 405 27.86 9.63 -18.79
C PHE A 405 27.57 11.08 -19.20
N VAL A 406 26.39 11.62 -18.89
CA VAL A 406 26.09 13.03 -19.17
C VAL A 406 26.93 13.95 -18.30
N LEU A 407 27.06 13.66 -17.01
CA LEU A 407 27.86 14.47 -16.08
C LEU A 407 29.36 14.42 -16.41
N THR A 408 29.84 13.32 -16.99
CA THR A 408 31.23 13.19 -17.44
C THR A 408 31.48 13.62 -18.88
N ASN A 409 30.50 14.28 -19.53
CA ASN A 409 30.58 14.55 -20.97
C ASN A 409 31.86 15.30 -21.38
N ASP A 410 32.36 16.24 -20.56
CA ASP A 410 33.58 17.00 -20.85
C ASP A 410 34.84 16.10 -21.01
N LEU A 411 34.82 14.85 -20.52
CA LEU A 411 35.92 13.89 -20.68
C LEU A 411 35.93 13.16 -22.03
N HIS A 412 34.77 12.98 -22.65
CA HIS A 412 34.62 12.08 -23.80
C HIS A 412 33.82 12.66 -24.98
N ASN A 413 33.05 13.74 -24.78
CA ASN A 413 32.25 14.43 -25.79
C ASN A 413 31.31 13.51 -26.60
N LEU A 414 30.79 12.44 -25.96
CA LEU A 414 29.93 11.43 -26.60
C LEU A 414 28.44 11.74 -26.48
N VAL A 415 28.05 12.62 -25.54
CA VAL A 415 26.67 13.10 -25.39
C VAL A 415 26.50 14.40 -26.18
N PHE A 416 27.31 15.41 -25.84
CA PHE A 416 27.37 16.67 -26.57
C PHE A 416 28.76 16.89 -27.10
N GLN A 417 28.86 17.14 -28.40
CA GLN A 417 30.09 17.57 -29.04
C GLN A 417 30.11 19.10 -28.98
N LEU A 418 30.93 19.61 -28.06
CA LEU A 418 31.04 21.03 -27.77
C LEU A 418 32.36 21.56 -28.31
N ASP A 419 32.29 22.66 -29.06
CA ASP A 419 33.47 23.45 -29.41
C ASP A 419 33.64 24.59 -28.41
N LEU A 420 34.44 24.37 -27.36
CA LEU A 420 34.69 25.36 -26.31
C LEU A 420 35.48 26.58 -26.81
N SER A 421 36.06 26.55 -28.01
CA SER A 421 36.71 27.71 -28.61
C SER A 421 35.71 28.73 -29.16
N ASN A 422 34.47 28.31 -29.43
CA ASN A 422 33.39 29.17 -29.87
C ASN A 422 32.64 29.77 -28.67
N PRO A 423 32.57 31.11 -28.51
CA PRO A 423 31.77 31.76 -27.45
C PRO A 423 30.28 31.39 -27.47
N ARG A 424 29.77 30.92 -28.63
CA ARG A 424 28.38 30.49 -28.85
C ARG A 424 28.18 28.98 -28.78
N TYR A 425 29.11 28.23 -28.17
CA TYR A 425 29.06 26.77 -28.08
C TYR A 425 27.74 26.21 -27.52
N SER A 426 27.02 26.97 -26.68
CA SER A 426 25.74 26.56 -26.10
C SER A 426 24.60 26.49 -27.13
N ASN A 427 24.72 27.21 -28.25
CA ASN A 427 23.75 27.20 -29.35
C ASN A 427 24.24 26.31 -30.51
N ASP A 428 25.55 26.30 -30.75
CA ASP A 428 26.18 25.68 -31.92
C ASP A 428 26.84 24.34 -31.58
N TYR A 429 26.11 23.47 -30.88
CA TYR A 429 26.56 22.11 -30.54
C TYR A 429 25.91 21.03 -31.41
N THR A 430 26.53 19.86 -31.50
CA THR A 430 25.98 18.65 -32.14
C THR A 430 25.74 17.52 -31.15
N TYR A 431 24.79 16.64 -31.47
CA TYR A 431 24.45 15.48 -30.64
C TYR A 431 25.37 14.30 -30.95
N GLY A 432 25.97 13.72 -29.91
CA GLY A 432 26.80 12.52 -30.03
C GLY A 432 26.00 11.21 -29.94
N PRO A 433 26.63 10.04 -30.12
CA PRO A 433 25.94 8.73 -30.12
C PRO A 433 25.26 8.39 -28.80
N VAL A 434 25.85 8.75 -27.65
CA VAL A 434 25.27 8.46 -26.33
C VAL A 434 24.01 9.29 -26.08
N PHE A 435 23.90 10.49 -26.66
CA PHE A 435 22.66 11.27 -26.61
C PHE A 435 21.48 10.54 -27.28
N TYR A 436 21.72 9.88 -28.41
CA TYR A 436 20.68 9.08 -29.07
C TYR A 436 20.29 7.85 -28.24
N LEU A 437 21.24 7.21 -27.57
CA LEU A 437 20.95 6.13 -26.62
C LEU A 437 20.03 6.62 -25.48
N ILE A 438 20.40 7.74 -24.84
CA ILE A 438 19.57 8.39 -23.80
C ILE A 438 18.16 8.67 -24.34
N THR A 439 18.08 9.20 -25.58
CA THR A 439 16.82 9.53 -26.23
C THR A 439 15.93 8.31 -26.41
N ILE A 440 16.48 7.21 -26.93
CA ILE A 440 15.75 5.95 -27.09
C ILE A 440 15.33 5.40 -25.73
N THR A 441 16.18 5.46 -24.70
CA THR A 441 15.84 4.99 -23.35
C THR A 441 14.64 5.71 -22.77
N TRP A 442 14.64 7.04 -22.70
CA TRP A 442 13.50 7.74 -22.07
C TRP A 442 12.21 7.64 -22.91
N ILE A 443 12.31 7.57 -24.25
CA ILE A 443 11.15 7.33 -25.13
C ILE A 443 10.56 5.93 -24.88
N THR A 444 11.40 4.91 -24.82
CA THR A 444 10.96 3.52 -24.59
C THR A 444 10.34 3.34 -23.20
N GLU A 445 10.85 4.03 -22.17
CA GLU A 445 10.24 4.07 -20.84
C GLU A 445 8.84 4.72 -20.87
N LEU A 446 8.72 5.85 -21.58
CA LEU A 446 7.45 6.56 -21.70
C LEU A 446 6.40 5.74 -22.48
N ILE A 447 6.81 5.11 -23.59
CA ILE A 447 5.98 4.18 -24.36
C ILE A 447 5.59 2.97 -23.51
N SER A 448 6.51 2.43 -22.71
CA SER A 448 6.22 1.29 -21.83
C SER A 448 5.21 1.66 -20.75
N ALA A 449 5.35 2.82 -20.12
CA ALA A 449 4.37 3.33 -19.16
C ALA A 449 3.00 3.52 -19.81
N PHE A 450 3.00 4.04 -21.02
CA PHE A 450 1.81 4.23 -21.83
C PHE A 450 1.10 2.91 -22.16
N ILE A 451 1.83 1.90 -22.65
CA ILE A 451 1.28 0.56 -22.94
C ILE A 451 0.73 -0.08 -21.66
N MET A 452 1.46 0.01 -20.55
CA MET A 452 1.00 -0.53 -19.26
C MET A 452 -0.30 0.14 -18.78
N LEU A 453 -0.43 1.45 -18.97
CA LEU A 453 -1.67 2.18 -18.68
C LEU A 453 -2.81 1.72 -19.58
N LEU A 454 -2.57 1.55 -20.88
CA LEU A 454 -3.58 1.03 -21.81
C LEU A 454 -4.07 -0.37 -21.40
N ILE A 455 -3.17 -1.28 -21.05
CA ILE A 455 -3.54 -2.64 -20.62
C ILE A 455 -4.44 -2.57 -19.37
N LYS A 456 -4.05 -1.78 -18.37
CA LYS A 456 -4.84 -1.61 -17.13
C LYS A 456 -6.20 -0.97 -17.40
N SER A 457 -6.24 -0.07 -18.37
CA SER A 457 -7.43 0.66 -18.73
C SER A 457 -8.56 -0.20 -19.32
N ILE A 458 -8.23 -1.37 -19.87
CA ILE A 458 -9.21 -2.32 -20.42
C ILE A 458 -10.23 -2.75 -19.35
N GLN A 459 -9.80 -2.79 -18.08
CA GLN A 459 -10.63 -3.18 -16.94
C GLN A 459 -11.49 -2.04 -16.39
N LEU A 460 -11.30 -0.80 -16.84
CA LEU A 460 -12.05 0.36 -16.36
C LEU A 460 -13.40 0.50 -17.08
N PRO A 461 -14.51 0.75 -16.35
CA PRO A 461 -15.83 0.92 -16.95
C PRO A 461 -15.98 2.23 -17.76
N ARG A 462 -15.12 3.23 -17.54
CA ARG A 462 -15.16 4.54 -18.22
C ARG A 462 -14.04 4.70 -19.24
N LYS A 463 -14.13 3.99 -20.37
CA LYS A 463 -13.09 3.98 -21.43
C LYS A 463 -12.85 5.34 -22.10
N THR A 464 -13.86 6.20 -22.22
CA THR A 464 -13.73 7.53 -22.85
C THR A 464 -12.88 8.51 -22.03
N ALA A 465 -12.77 8.29 -20.72
CA ALA A 465 -11.96 9.13 -19.84
C ALA A 465 -10.45 9.01 -20.13
N LEU A 466 -10.02 7.93 -20.78
CA LEU A 466 -8.61 7.63 -21.08
C LEU A 466 -8.00 8.52 -22.17
N VAL A 467 -8.84 9.22 -22.94
CA VAL A 467 -8.38 10.11 -24.01
C VAL A 467 -7.52 11.24 -23.47
N PHE A 468 -7.78 11.73 -22.25
CA PHE A 468 -7.04 12.86 -21.68
C PHE A 468 -5.58 12.51 -21.33
N PRO A 469 -5.28 11.48 -20.50
CA PRO A 469 -3.90 11.05 -20.26
C PRO A 469 -3.16 10.67 -21.56
N LEU A 470 -3.86 10.00 -22.48
CA LEU A 470 -3.33 9.65 -23.81
C LEU A 470 -2.90 10.91 -24.58
N ALA A 471 -3.76 11.92 -24.66
CA ALA A 471 -3.47 13.16 -25.37
C ALA A 471 -2.24 13.86 -24.79
N PHE A 472 -2.13 13.98 -23.46
CA PHE A 472 -0.96 14.60 -22.83
C PHE A 472 0.34 13.82 -23.09
N CYS A 473 0.30 12.48 -23.08
CA CYS A 473 1.46 11.66 -23.43
C CYS A 473 1.91 11.89 -24.88
N VAL A 474 0.97 11.91 -25.82
CA VAL A 474 1.25 12.16 -27.25
C VAL A 474 1.80 13.57 -27.46
N ILE A 475 1.21 14.59 -26.82
CA ILE A 475 1.69 15.98 -26.89
C ILE A 475 3.12 16.07 -26.34
N LEU A 476 3.43 15.40 -25.23
CA LEU A 476 4.77 15.38 -24.65
C LEU A 476 5.79 14.75 -25.61
N LEU A 477 5.42 13.66 -26.28
CA LEU A 477 6.28 12.99 -27.27
C LEU A 477 6.52 13.87 -28.52
N ILE A 478 5.47 14.50 -29.06
CA ILE A 478 5.57 15.45 -30.18
C ILE A 478 6.48 16.62 -29.79
N TYR A 479 6.25 17.20 -28.61
CA TYR A 479 7.04 18.31 -28.10
C TYR A 479 8.53 17.96 -27.97
N ALA A 480 8.84 16.82 -27.37
CA ALA A 480 10.21 16.38 -27.17
C ALA A 480 10.92 16.10 -28.51
N ILE A 481 10.26 15.44 -29.47
CA ILE A 481 10.83 15.22 -30.81
C ILE A 481 11.07 16.57 -31.50
N GLY A 482 10.09 17.47 -31.46
CA GLY A 482 10.19 18.81 -32.06
C GLY A 482 11.29 19.67 -31.45
N TYR A 483 11.54 19.53 -30.14
CA TYR A 483 12.64 20.19 -29.45
C TYR A 483 14.01 19.65 -29.91
N ILE A 484 14.15 18.33 -29.99
CA ILE A 484 15.40 17.67 -30.42
C ILE A 484 15.74 18.02 -31.87
N THR A 485 14.74 18.06 -32.76
CA THR A 485 14.90 18.43 -34.18
C THR A 485 15.03 19.93 -34.42
N ARG A 486 15.09 20.75 -33.35
CA ARG A 486 15.24 22.22 -33.39
C ARG A 486 14.15 22.94 -34.20
N VAL A 487 12.93 22.42 -34.20
CA VAL A 487 11.81 23.14 -34.82
C VAL A 487 11.55 24.44 -34.03
N PRO A 488 11.50 25.63 -34.68
CA PRO A 488 11.51 26.93 -34.00
C PRO A 488 10.50 27.09 -32.87
N ILE A 489 9.25 26.63 -33.04
CA ILE A 489 8.20 26.79 -32.04
C ILE A 489 8.50 26.03 -30.74
N PHE A 490 9.15 24.87 -30.84
CA PHE A 490 9.53 24.04 -29.69
C PHE A 490 10.89 24.45 -29.15
N TRP A 491 11.86 24.71 -30.01
CA TRP A 491 13.22 25.09 -29.63
C TRP A 491 13.28 26.38 -28.80
N PHE A 492 12.51 27.41 -29.17
CA PHE A 492 12.45 28.67 -28.41
C PHE A 492 11.55 28.59 -27.17
N SER A 493 10.87 27.47 -26.96
CA SER A 493 10.05 27.28 -25.76
C SER A 493 10.88 26.76 -24.59
N ASP A 494 10.37 26.91 -23.37
CA ASP A 494 11.07 26.45 -22.19
C ASP A 494 10.85 24.95 -21.95
N TYR A 495 11.85 24.15 -22.27
CA TYR A 495 11.78 22.69 -22.15
C TYR A 495 11.39 22.21 -20.75
N THR A 496 12.06 22.73 -19.72
CA THR A 496 11.83 22.32 -18.33
C THR A 496 10.41 22.62 -17.88
N MET A 497 9.92 23.84 -18.15
CA MET A 497 8.57 24.26 -17.77
C MET A 497 7.50 23.49 -18.54
N VAL A 498 7.64 23.34 -19.85
CA VAL A 498 6.64 22.65 -20.69
C VAL A 498 6.56 21.17 -20.35
N VAL A 499 7.69 20.47 -20.27
CA VAL A 499 7.72 19.05 -19.89
C VAL A 499 7.20 18.85 -18.47
N GLY A 500 7.59 19.72 -17.54
CA GLY A 500 7.11 19.69 -16.16
C GLY A 500 5.60 19.89 -16.03
N LEU A 501 5.02 20.85 -16.76
CA LEU A 501 3.57 21.11 -16.78
C LEU A 501 2.79 19.97 -17.47
N LEU A 502 3.27 19.49 -18.62
CA LEU A 502 2.64 18.37 -19.31
C LEU A 502 2.67 17.09 -18.46
N SER A 503 3.77 16.86 -17.73
CA SER A 503 3.87 15.75 -16.79
C SER A 503 2.88 15.88 -15.63
N LEU A 504 2.72 17.08 -15.06
CA LEU A 504 1.71 17.36 -14.04
C LEU A 504 0.28 17.11 -14.56
N PHE A 505 -0.05 17.65 -15.73
CA PHE A 505 -1.37 17.47 -16.33
C PHE A 505 -1.65 16.01 -16.66
N PHE A 506 -0.66 15.30 -17.19
CA PHE A 506 -0.74 13.87 -17.43
C PHE A 506 -1.06 13.10 -16.14
N LEU A 507 -0.35 13.38 -15.04
CA LEU A 507 -0.57 12.69 -13.77
C LEU A 507 -1.93 13.04 -13.14
N GLU A 508 -2.33 14.31 -13.18
CA GLU A 508 -3.64 14.75 -12.70
C GLU A 508 -4.78 14.14 -13.52
N ALA A 509 -4.67 14.14 -14.85
CA ALA A 509 -5.62 13.45 -15.72
C ALA A 509 -5.67 11.95 -15.40
N SER A 510 -4.51 11.32 -15.14
CA SER A 510 -4.44 9.90 -14.76
C SER A 510 -5.17 9.61 -13.43
N LEU A 511 -5.13 10.52 -12.47
CA LEU A 511 -5.87 10.43 -11.20
C LEU A 511 -7.38 10.65 -11.37
N GLN A 512 -7.78 11.68 -12.12
CA GLN A 512 -9.20 12.02 -12.32
C GLN A 512 -9.95 10.94 -13.11
N THR A 513 -9.26 10.29 -14.04
CA THR A 513 -9.82 9.22 -14.88
C THR A 513 -9.88 7.88 -14.17
N GLY A 514 -9.23 7.75 -13.00
CA GLY A 514 -9.20 6.54 -12.18
C GLY A 514 -8.19 5.48 -12.63
N LEU A 515 -7.29 5.81 -13.56
CA LEU A 515 -6.13 4.96 -13.90
C LEU A 515 -5.20 4.78 -12.71
N VAL A 516 -5.01 5.85 -11.94
CA VAL A 516 -4.40 5.80 -10.62
C VAL A 516 -5.50 5.96 -9.57
N GLN A 517 -5.63 5.00 -8.67
CA GLN A 517 -6.74 4.97 -7.72
C GLN A 517 -6.67 6.17 -6.74
N GLY A 518 -7.62 7.09 -6.89
CA GLY A 518 -7.80 8.26 -6.03
C GLY A 518 -8.92 8.10 -4.98
N ASN A 519 -8.77 8.80 -3.87
CA ASN A 519 -9.61 8.89 -2.68
C ASN A 519 -10.63 10.02 -2.77
N SER A 520 -11.24 10.22 -3.94
CA SER A 520 -12.18 11.33 -4.14
C SER A 520 -13.61 11.00 -3.71
N LYS A 521 -13.99 9.71 -3.62
CA LYS A 521 -15.39 9.29 -3.38
C LYS A 521 -15.64 8.45 -2.14
N TYR A 522 -14.61 8.05 -1.37
CA TYR A 522 -14.82 7.22 -0.19
C TYR A 522 -15.67 7.90 0.90
N SER A 523 -15.55 9.22 1.08
CA SER A 523 -16.43 9.95 2.01
C SER A 523 -17.90 9.82 1.61
N SER A 524 -18.20 9.94 0.32
CA SER A 524 -19.56 9.79 -0.21
C SER A 524 -20.02 8.33 -0.14
N LEU A 525 -19.15 7.38 -0.47
CA LEU A 525 -19.43 5.95 -0.38
C LEU A 525 -19.68 5.51 1.06
N PHE A 526 -18.90 6.00 2.02
CA PHE A 526 -19.10 5.76 3.44
C PHE A 526 -20.42 6.38 3.90
N ALA A 527 -20.71 7.62 3.51
CA ALA A 527 -21.95 8.31 3.85
C ALA A 527 -23.21 7.61 3.33
N HIS A 528 -23.14 6.94 2.18
CA HIS A 528 -24.25 6.16 1.61
C HIS A 528 -24.17 4.67 1.94
N SER A 529 -23.18 4.25 2.74
CA SER A 529 -22.99 2.86 3.10
C SER A 529 -24.10 2.38 4.05
N PRO A 530 -24.60 1.13 3.91
CA PRO A 530 -25.59 0.56 4.82
C PRO A 530 -25.00 0.20 6.20
N LEU A 531 -23.68 0.38 6.40
CA LEU A 531 -23.01 0.14 7.67
C LEU A 531 -23.66 0.97 8.79
N LYS A 532 -23.63 0.45 10.02
CA LYS A 532 -24.03 1.19 11.22
C LYS A 532 -22.79 1.76 11.91
N MET A 533 -22.08 2.69 11.25
CA MET A 533 -20.75 3.14 11.66
C MET A 533 -20.62 4.66 11.66
N GLN A 534 -19.85 5.19 12.61
CA GLN A 534 -19.43 6.58 12.64
C GLN A 534 -17.93 6.71 12.88
N ILE A 535 -17.35 7.83 12.44
CA ILE A 535 -15.96 8.19 12.68
C ILE A 535 -15.95 9.50 13.46
N ILE A 536 -15.23 9.51 14.57
CA ILE A 536 -15.11 10.65 15.47
C ILE A 536 -13.65 11.07 15.61
N ASN A 537 -13.42 12.34 15.89
CA ASN A 537 -12.09 12.90 16.13
C ASN A 537 -11.55 12.47 17.50
N THR A 538 -10.32 12.88 17.83
CA THR A 538 -9.71 12.64 19.15
C THR A 538 -10.42 13.33 20.32
N GLU A 539 -11.21 14.37 20.05
CA GLU A 539 -12.00 15.12 21.03
C GLU A 539 -13.42 14.56 21.19
N GLY A 540 -13.76 13.47 20.48
CA GLY A 540 -15.09 12.84 20.50
C GLY A 540 -16.13 13.44 19.56
N GLN A 541 -15.77 14.45 18.75
CA GLN A 541 -16.66 15.08 17.78
C GLN A 541 -16.83 14.24 16.52
N LEU A 542 -18.06 14.20 16.02
CA LEU A 542 -18.45 13.47 14.81
C LEU A 542 -17.84 14.08 13.54
N ILE A 543 -17.08 13.29 12.77
CA ILE A 543 -16.52 13.72 11.47
C ILE A 543 -17.31 13.13 10.30
N LEU A 544 -17.58 11.82 10.34
CA LEU A 544 -18.26 11.09 9.26
C LEU A 544 -19.27 10.10 9.83
N THR A 545 -20.42 9.98 9.17
CA THR A 545 -21.47 9.02 9.48
C THR A 545 -21.86 8.25 8.23
N SER A 546 -22.15 6.96 8.37
CA SER A 546 -22.85 6.20 7.33
C SER A 546 -24.35 6.48 7.32
N ALA A 547 -25.05 6.01 6.28
CA ALA A 547 -26.49 6.27 6.10
C ALA A 547 -27.33 5.69 7.24
N ASN A 548 -26.92 4.52 7.75
CA ASN A 548 -27.56 3.84 8.86
C ASN A 548 -26.80 4.01 10.18
N ALA A 549 -25.97 5.04 10.31
CA ALA A 549 -25.24 5.31 11.54
C ALA A 549 -26.22 5.53 12.71
N PRO A 550 -26.04 4.84 13.85
CA PRO A 550 -26.88 5.05 15.03
C PRO A 550 -26.60 6.44 15.59
N LYS A 551 -27.63 7.10 16.16
CA LYS A 551 -27.41 8.26 17.03
C LYS A 551 -26.95 7.73 18.39
N PHE A 552 -25.65 7.71 18.61
CA PHE A 552 -25.10 7.33 19.91
C PHE A 552 -25.39 8.42 20.95
N ASP A 553 -25.91 8.03 22.11
CA ASP A 553 -25.96 8.90 23.28
C ASP A 553 -24.52 9.21 23.72
N PRO A 554 -24.14 10.47 24.04
CA PRO A 554 -22.81 10.82 24.55
C PRO A 554 -22.31 9.90 25.67
N GLY A 555 -23.18 9.41 26.56
CA GLY A 555 -22.80 8.45 27.60
C GLY A 555 -22.35 7.09 27.04
N LEU A 556 -23.10 6.53 26.10
CA LEU A 556 -22.77 5.27 25.41
C LEU A 556 -21.51 5.43 24.56
N GLN A 557 -21.34 6.58 23.92
CA GLN A 557 -20.17 6.90 23.11
C GLN A 557 -18.89 6.90 23.96
N GLN A 558 -18.91 7.54 25.13
CA GLN A 558 -17.79 7.53 26.08
C GLN A 558 -17.52 6.14 26.64
N ALA A 559 -18.57 5.38 26.99
CA ALA A 559 -18.42 4.01 27.47
C ALA A 559 -17.74 3.12 26.42
N ALA A 560 -18.16 3.24 25.15
CA ALA A 560 -17.57 2.48 24.05
C ALA A 560 -16.09 2.86 23.79
N LEU A 561 -15.70 4.12 24.01
CA LEU A 561 -14.30 4.54 23.91
C LEU A 561 -13.45 4.02 25.07
N ALA A 562 -14.00 4.05 26.29
CA ALA A 562 -13.32 3.55 27.49
C ALA A 562 -13.15 2.02 27.47
N ALA A 563 -14.10 1.29 26.86
CA ALA A 563 -14.08 -0.16 26.79
C ALA A 563 -13.14 -0.74 25.70
N TYR A 564 -12.57 0.09 24.81
CA TYR A 564 -11.67 -0.37 23.75
C TYR A 564 -10.54 -1.27 24.31
N PRO A 565 -10.32 -2.48 23.75
CA PRO A 565 -10.84 -3.05 22.50
C PRO A 565 -12.12 -3.90 22.62
N SER A 566 -12.79 -3.90 23.77
CA SER A 566 -14.02 -4.66 24.03
C SER A 566 -15.30 -3.92 23.59
N ALA A 567 -16.38 -4.68 23.44
CA ALA A 567 -17.69 -4.16 23.08
C ALA A 567 -18.48 -3.68 24.29
N VAL A 568 -19.32 -2.66 24.10
CA VAL A 568 -20.30 -2.20 25.09
C VAL A 568 -21.70 -2.58 24.62
N LYS A 569 -22.53 -3.00 25.56
CA LYS A 569 -23.91 -3.37 25.27
C LYS A 569 -24.78 -2.12 25.21
N ASP A 570 -25.41 -1.89 24.06
CA ASP A 570 -26.37 -0.81 23.85
C ASP A 570 -27.80 -1.27 24.14
N SER A 571 -28.17 -2.44 23.61
CA SER A 571 -29.49 -3.05 23.84
C SER A 571 -29.35 -4.55 24.11
N LYS A 572 -30.47 -5.25 24.36
CA LYS A 572 -30.47 -6.72 24.52
C LYS A 572 -29.74 -7.41 23.37
N ASP A 573 -30.00 -6.96 22.15
CA ASP A 573 -29.60 -7.60 20.89
C ASP A 573 -28.54 -6.79 20.14
N THR A 574 -27.85 -5.86 20.79
CA THR A 574 -26.95 -4.96 20.07
C THR A 574 -25.72 -4.57 20.86
N LEU A 575 -24.56 -4.67 20.18
CA LEU A 575 -23.25 -4.32 20.71
C LEU A 575 -22.66 -3.14 19.95
N VAL A 576 -21.88 -2.33 20.66
CA VAL A 576 -21.14 -1.19 20.11
C VAL A 576 -19.66 -1.43 20.33
N PHE A 577 -18.91 -1.34 19.24
CA PHE A 577 -17.47 -1.45 19.24
C PHE A 577 -16.84 -0.10 18.93
N SER A 578 -15.66 0.13 19.47
CA SER A 578 -14.78 1.24 19.08
C SER A 578 -13.45 0.69 18.64
N THR A 579 -12.77 1.37 17.72
CA THR A 579 -11.38 1.11 17.39
C THR A 579 -10.62 2.40 17.15
N LYS A 580 -9.34 2.45 17.56
CA LYS A 580 -8.50 3.62 17.36
C LYS A 580 -8.00 3.68 15.92
N ILE A 581 -8.16 4.84 15.28
CA ILE A 581 -7.66 5.12 13.93
C ILE A 581 -6.75 6.35 13.92
N THR A 582 -6.02 6.56 12.83
CA THR A 582 -5.14 7.73 12.68
C THR A 582 -5.96 9.02 12.62
N GLY A 583 -6.05 9.72 13.75
CA GLY A 583 -6.79 10.99 13.89
C GLY A 583 -8.11 10.90 14.66
N GLY A 584 -8.39 9.78 15.33
CA GLY A 584 -9.58 9.63 16.17
C GLY A 584 -9.97 8.17 16.38
N TYR A 585 -11.26 7.90 16.32
CA TYR A 585 -11.84 6.57 16.57
C TYR A 585 -12.92 6.25 15.53
N ALA A 586 -13.06 4.98 15.18
CA ALA A 586 -14.20 4.48 14.41
C ALA A 586 -15.08 3.63 15.34
N GLN A 587 -16.38 3.88 15.33
CA GLN A 587 -17.35 3.19 16.17
C GLN A 587 -18.44 2.58 15.32
N TRP A 588 -18.80 1.32 15.59
CA TRP A 588 -19.86 0.64 14.84
C TRP A 588 -20.74 -0.21 15.75
N GLN A 589 -21.96 -0.43 15.29
CA GLN A 589 -22.99 -1.19 15.99
C GLN A 589 -23.26 -2.51 15.27
N GLU A 590 -23.22 -3.62 16.00
CA GLU A 590 -23.50 -4.97 15.50
C GLU A 590 -24.75 -5.57 16.14
N ASP A 591 -25.62 -6.12 15.30
CA ASP A 591 -26.83 -6.83 15.72
C ASP A 591 -26.48 -8.28 16.10
N ILE A 592 -26.76 -8.66 17.34
CA ILE A 592 -26.54 -10.00 17.90
C ILE A 592 -27.85 -10.74 18.21
N SER A 593 -28.99 -10.29 17.67
CA SER A 593 -30.31 -10.92 17.85
C SER A 593 -30.33 -12.40 17.46
N SER A 594 -29.70 -12.74 16.33
CA SER A 594 -29.53 -14.12 15.86
C SER A 594 -28.76 -14.98 16.88
N LEU A 595 -27.70 -14.42 17.46
CA LEU A 595 -26.86 -15.10 18.44
C LEU A 595 -27.60 -15.31 19.76
N ASN A 596 -28.33 -14.29 20.22
CA ASN A 596 -29.17 -14.40 21.42
C ASN A 596 -30.33 -15.40 21.23
N SER A 597 -30.99 -15.40 20.07
CA SER A 597 -32.06 -16.36 19.77
C SER A 597 -31.54 -17.79 19.72
N LEU A 598 -30.36 -18.02 19.13
CA LEU A 598 -29.69 -19.32 19.13
C LEU A 598 -29.35 -19.76 20.56
N GLN A 599 -28.80 -18.86 21.38
CA GLN A 599 -28.52 -19.16 22.79
C GLN A 599 -29.79 -19.55 23.55
N GLN A 600 -30.91 -18.87 23.29
CA GLN A 600 -32.19 -19.20 23.89
C GLN A 600 -32.74 -20.54 23.40
N ALA A 601 -32.63 -20.84 22.11
CA ALA A 601 -33.01 -22.13 21.55
C ALA A 601 -32.19 -23.28 22.16
N ILE A 602 -30.87 -23.11 22.30
CA ILE A 602 -29.99 -24.07 22.97
C ILE A 602 -30.44 -24.31 24.42
N ARG A 603 -30.71 -23.24 25.18
CA ARG A 603 -31.20 -23.38 26.58
C ARG A 603 -32.51 -24.17 26.66
N VAL A 604 -33.44 -23.94 25.74
CA VAL A 604 -34.71 -24.68 25.69
C VAL A 604 -34.45 -26.16 25.33
N SER A 605 -33.60 -26.44 24.35
CA SER A 605 -33.24 -27.81 23.97
C SER A 605 -32.53 -28.56 25.10
N VAL A 606 -31.58 -27.93 25.79
CA VAL A 606 -30.91 -28.51 26.97
C VAL A 606 -31.92 -28.82 28.07
N ARG A 607 -32.88 -27.92 28.34
CA ARG A 607 -33.92 -28.16 29.35
C ARG A 607 -34.82 -29.34 28.96
N LYS A 608 -35.22 -29.44 27.69
CA LYS A 608 -36.03 -30.58 27.19
C LYS A 608 -35.25 -31.89 27.29
N LEU A 609 -33.99 -31.91 26.87
CA LEU A 609 -33.13 -33.09 26.95
C LEU A 609 -32.99 -33.57 28.39
N LYS A 610 -32.79 -32.65 29.34
CA LYS A 610 -32.71 -32.99 30.76
C LYS A 610 -34.00 -33.66 31.25
N LEU A 611 -35.15 -33.06 30.97
CA LEU A 611 -36.46 -33.64 31.33
C LEU A 611 -36.70 -35.02 30.67
N THR A 612 -36.33 -35.19 29.41
CA THR A 612 -36.45 -36.49 28.72
C THR A 612 -35.54 -37.53 29.36
N ASN A 613 -34.31 -37.16 29.73
CA ASN A 613 -33.38 -38.05 30.39
C ASN A 613 -33.91 -38.51 31.75
N ASP A 614 -34.44 -37.57 32.55
CA ASP A 614 -35.06 -37.89 33.85
C ASP A 614 -36.25 -38.86 33.69
N ILE A 615 -37.06 -38.71 32.63
CA ILE A 615 -38.17 -39.64 32.31
C ILE A 615 -37.65 -41.01 31.87
N LEU A 616 -36.60 -41.06 31.06
CA LEU A 616 -36.02 -42.31 30.58
C LEU A 616 -35.42 -43.12 31.72
N GLU A 617 -34.67 -42.47 32.62
CA GLU A 617 -34.11 -43.09 33.82
C GLU A 617 -35.21 -43.69 34.70
N ARG A 618 -36.31 -42.94 34.93
CA ARG A 618 -37.44 -43.46 35.70
C ARG A 618 -38.17 -44.63 35.01
N ARG A 619 -38.23 -44.63 33.67
CA ARG A 619 -38.83 -45.73 32.91
C ARG A 619 -37.97 -47.00 33.00
N GLU A 620 -36.66 -46.85 32.91
CA GLU A 620 -35.71 -47.96 33.03
C GLU A 620 -35.83 -48.63 34.41
N GLU A 621 -35.88 -47.84 35.48
CA GLU A 621 -36.09 -48.36 36.84
C GLU A 621 -37.39 -49.19 36.95
N ILE A 622 -38.51 -48.68 36.43
CA ILE A 622 -39.80 -49.38 36.46
C ILE A 622 -39.75 -50.68 35.63
N HIS A 623 -39.11 -50.66 34.45
CA HIS A 623 -38.97 -51.88 33.65
C HIS A 623 -38.15 -52.94 34.38
N ARG A 624 -37.06 -52.56 35.05
CA ARG A 624 -36.25 -53.51 35.80
C ARG A 624 -37.03 -54.17 36.94
N GLU A 625 -37.81 -53.38 37.68
CA GLU A 625 -38.68 -53.92 38.74
C GLU A 625 -39.73 -54.90 38.18
N LEU A 626 -40.36 -54.58 37.04
CA LEU A 626 -41.32 -55.47 36.39
C LEU A 626 -40.69 -56.76 35.87
N ASP A 627 -39.52 -56.68 35.23
CA ASP A 627 -38.79 -57.85 34.72
C ASP A 627 -38.38 -58.80 35.87
N GLU A 628 -37.98 -58.24 37.02
CA GLU A 628 -37.66 -59.02 38.23
C GLU A 628 -38.90 -59.74 38.81
N GLU A 629 -40.06 -59.07 38.85
CA GLU A 629 -41.32 -59.68 39.28
C GLU A 629 -41.78 -60.80 38.33
N ASP A 630 -41.72 -60.56 37.02
CA ASP A 630 -42.12 -61.54 36.00
C ASP A 630 -41.25 -62.80 36.05
N ALA A 631 -39.93 -62.64 36.25
CA ALA A 631 -39.03 -63.77 36.41
C ALA A 631 -39.37 -64.62 37.65
N LYS A 632 -39.72 -63.98 38.77
CA LYS A 632 -40.12 -64.67 40.00
C LYS A 632 -41.43 -65.43 39.83
N ILE A 633 -42.44 -64.82 39.18
CA ILE A 633 -43.72 -65.47 38.89
C ILE A 633 -43.49 -66.72 38.03
N LYS A 634 -42.66 -66.60 36.97
CA LYS A 634 -42.35 -67.70 36.07
C LYS A 634 -41.68 -68.88 36.78
N LEU A 635 -40.68 -68.61 37.63
CA LEU A 635 -39.99 -69.66 38.39
C LEU A 635 -40.92 -70.37 39.38
N MET A 636 -41.80 -69.64 40.06
CA MET A 636 -42.77 -70.23 40.99
C MET A 636 -43.80 -71.11 40.28
N SER A 637 -44.32 -70.66 39.13
CA SER A 637 -45.27 -71.45 38.33
C SER A 637 -44.65 -72.76 37.82
N GLN A 638 -43.38 -72.74 37.40
CA GLN A 638 -42.66 -73.94 37.00
C GLN A 638 -42.46 -74.92 38.16
N LEU A 639 -42.18 -74.42 39.37
CA LEU A 639 -42.06 -75.26 40.55
C LEU A 639 -43.38 -75.94 40.89
N GLU A 640 -44.48 -75.19 40.89
CA GLU A 640 -45.83 -75.71 41.17
C GLU A 640 -46.21 -76.84 40.22
N GLU A 641 -45.93 -76.70 38.92
CA GLU A 641 -46.21 -77.75 37.93
C GLU A 641 -45.46 -79.05 38.24
N ILE A 642 -44.22 -78.97 38.71
CA ILE A 642 -43.39 -80.15 39.01
C ILE A 642 -43.88 -80.91 40.24
N ILE A 643 -44.32 -80.21 41.30
CA ILE A 643 -44.73 -80.84 42.56
C ILE A 643 -46.24 -81.10 42.67
N ALA A 644 -47.05 -80.61 41.72
CA ALA A 644 -48.51 -80.68 41.77
C ALA A 644 -49.03 -82.10 42.00
N SER A 645 -48.51 -83.10 41.27
CA SER A 645 -48.98 -84.49 41.44
C SER A 645 -48.63 -85.07 42.81
N ASP A 646 -47.51 -84.65 43.39
CA ASP A 646 -47.09 -85.10 44.72
C ASP A 646 -47.88 -84.42 45.83
N LEU A 647 -48.25 -83.14 45.65
CA LEU A 647 -49.13 -82.43 46.57
C LEU A 647 -50.54 -83.03 46.60
N VAL A 648 -51.09 -83.40 45.44
CA VAL A 648 -52.38 -84.10 45.35
C VAL A 648 -52.32 -85.46 46.04
N ARG A 649 -51.20 -86.21 45.87
CA ARG A 649 -50.97 -87.47 46.57
C ARG A 649 -50.83 -87.28 48.08
N LEU A 650 -50.17 -86.20 48.51
CA LEU A 650 -50.03 -85.86 49.92
C LEU A 650 -51.39 -85.53 50.54
N SER A 651 -52.24 -84.75 49.86
CA SER A 651 -53.59 -84.46 50.34
C SER A 651 -54.45 -85.72 50.45
N SER A 652 -54.39 -86.63 49.48
CA SER A 652 -55.15 -87.88 49.56
C SER A 652 -54.68 -88.79 50.69
N MET A 653 -53.35 -88.90 50.90
CA MET A 653 -52.82 -89.67 52.04
C MET A 653 -53.19 -89.06 53.40
N ILE A 654 -53.28 -87.72 53.48
CA ILE A 654 -53.75 -87.03 54.69
C ILE A 654 -55.23 -87.30 54.95
N GLU A 655 -56.08 -87.31 53.91
CA GLU A 655 -57.51 -87.63 54.05
C GLU A 655 -57.76 -89.10 54.44
N GLU A 656 -56.93 -90.04 53.97
CA GLU A 656 -57.03 -91.48 54.29
C GLU A 656 -56.57 -91.84 55.71
N LEU A 657 -55.77 -90.99 56.36
CA LEU A 657 -55.29 -91.17 57.74
C LEU A 657 -56.40 -91.21 58.79
N ASP A 658 -57.55 -90.55 58.54
CA ASP A 658 -58.66 -90.50 59.48
C ASP A 658 -59.40 -91.86 59.61
N ASN A 659 -59.20 -92.80 58.67
CA ASN A 659 -60.03 -94.01 58.53
C ASN A 659 -59.33 -95.37 58.75
N THR A 660 -58.06 -95.41 59.18
CA THR A 660 -57.29 -96.67 59.33
C THR A 660 -56.85 -97.00 60.77
N ALA A 661 -57.02 -98.26 61.18
CA ALA A 661 -56.55 -98.80 62.46
C ALA A 661 -55.07 -99.19 62.38
N GLY A 662 -54.18 -98.18 62.32
CA GLY A 662 -52.73 -98.33 62.17
C GLY A 662 -51.97 -97.00 62.18
N LYS A 663 -52.34 -96.08 63.10
CA LYS A 663 -52.02 -94.63 63.02
C LYS A 663 -50.53 -94.24 62.97
N SER A 664 -49.61 -95.08 63.47
CA SER A 664 -48.18 -94.74 63.56
C SER A 664 -47.46 -94.84 62.21
N SER A 665 -47.67 -95.93 61.46
CA SER A 665 -46.92 -96.22 60.23
C SER A 665 -47.36 -95.32 59.07
N GLU A 666 -48.68 -95.13 58.89
CA GLU A 666 -49.21 -94.28 57.82
C GLU A 666 -48.88 -92.78 58.03
N SER A 667 -48.82 -92.31 59.28
CA SER A 667 -48.37 -90.93 59.57
C SER A 667 -46.89 -90.73 59.20
N GLY A 668 -46.07 -91.77 59.40
CA GLY A 668 -44.67 -91.79 58.95
C GLY A 668 -44.55 -91.72 57.43
N ARG A 669 -45.43 -92.41 56.69
CA ARG A 669 -45.47 -92.36 55.21
C ARG A 669 -45.89 -91.00 54.67
N VAL A 670 -46.81 -90.29 55.34
CA VAL A 670 -47.15 -88.88 55.03
C VAL A 670 -45.96 -87.95 55.28
N ALA A 671 -45.26 -88.10 56.42
CA ALA A 671 -44.06 -87.32 56.70
C ALA A 671 -42.94 -87.58 55.68
N LEU A 672 -42.80 -88.83 55.21
CA LEU A 672 -41.84 -89.22 54.18
C LEU A 672 -42.13 -88.53 52.84
N LEU A 673 -43.39 -88.49 52.41
CA LEU A 673 -43.80 -87.77 51.19
C LEU A 673 -43.60 -86.25 51.33
N LEU A 674 -43.88 -85.66 52.50
CA LEU A 674 -43.63 -84.25 52.76
C LEU A 674 -42.13 -83.90 52.64
N CYS A 675 -41.25 -84.73 53.19
CA CYS A 675 -39.80 -84.58 53.05
C CYS A 675 -39.36 -84.68 51.59
N PHE A 676 -39.89 -85.67 50.86
CA PHE A 676 -39.64 -85.81 49.44
C PHE A 676 -40.01 -84.56 48.65
N ILE A 677 -41.22 -84.01 48.85
CA ILE A 677 -41.69 -82.78 48.18
C ILE A 677 -40.77 -81.60 48.52
N LYS A 678 -40.46 -81.39 49.80
CA LYS A 678 -39.59 -80.29 50.25
C LYS A 678 -38.21 -80.34 49.58
N ARG A 679 -37.58 -81.52 49.55
CA ARG A 679 -36.26 -81.68 48.95
C ARG A 679 -36.31 -81.68 47.43
N ARG A 680 -37.41 -82.12 46.82
CA ARG A 680 -37.66 -81.97 45.39
C ARG A 680 -37.75 -80.50 44.97
N SER A 681 -38.41 -79.65 45.78
CA SER A 681 -38.45 -78.20 45.55
C SER A 681 -37.06 -77.55 45.68
N ASN A 682 -36.27 -77.94 46.67
CA ASN A 682 -34.89 -77.45 46.81
C ASN A 682 -34.02 -77.87 45.61
N LEU A 683 -34.12 -79.13 45.16
CA LEU A 683 -33.40 -79.61 43.98
C LEU A 683 -33.83 -78.87 42.71
N PHE A 684 -35.10 -78.45 42.58
CA PHE A 684 -35.54 -77.59 41.48
C PHE A 684 -34.84 -76.23 41.51
N PHE A 685 -34.85 -75.53 42.65
CA PHE A 685 -34.15 -74.23 42.75
C PHE A 685 -32.65 -74.37 42.53
N ARG A 686 -32.03 -75.42 43.06
CA ARG A 686 -30.62 -75.74 42.78
C ARG A 686 -30.34 -75.97 41.30
N GLY A 687 -31.26 -76.61 40.58
CA GLY A 687 -31.17 -76.79 39.13
C GLY A 687 -31.32 -75.50 38.31
N GLN A 688 -31.93 -74.45 38.88
CA GLN A 688 -32.00 -73.12 38.25
C GLN A 688 -30.75 -72.28 38.56
N GLU A 689 -30.08 -72.55 39.69
CA GLU A 689 -28.83 -71.86 40.09
C GLU A 689 -27.59 -72.51 39.47
N THR A 690 -27.55 -73.85 39.38
CA THR A 690 -26.36 -74.63 39.04
C THR A 690 -26.72 -75.93 38.32
N GLU A 691 -25.86 -76.39 37.41
CA GLU A 691 -26.10 -77.63 36.65
C GLU A 691 -25.69 -78.91 37.41
N SER A 692 -24.98 -78.77 38.54
CA SER A 692 -24.33 -79.87 39.25
C SER A 692 -24.46 -79.75 40.77
N LEU A 693 -24.63 -80.88 41.46
CA LEU A 693 -24.85 -81.00 42.90
C LEU A 693 -23.78 -81.91 43.51
N SER A 694 -23.26 -81.57 44.68
CA SER A 694 -22.34 -82.47 45.41
C SER A 694 -23.09 -83.73 45.89
N VAL A 695 -22.43 -84.89 45.82
CA VAL A 695 -23.01 -86.14 46.37
C VAL A 695 -23.13 -86.05 47.89
N ASP A 696 -22.31 -85.25 48.57
CA ASP A 696 -22.47 -84.97 50.01
C ASP A 696 -23.81 -84.27 50.32
N GLU A 697 -24.23 -83.30 49.49
CA GLU A 697 -25.54 -82.64 49.64
C GLU A 697 -26.70 -83.60 49.31
N LEU A 698 -26.53 -84.49 48.33
CA LEU A 698 -27.50 -85.54 48.04
C LEU A 698 -27.59 -86.59 49.17
N ASN A 699 -26.46 -86.96 49.78
CA ASN A 699 -26.40 -87.84 50.94
C ASN A 699 -27.18 -87.21 52.10
N ILE A 700 -27.01 -85.91 52.38
CA ILE A 700 -27.79 -85.21 53.41
C ILE A 700 -29.30 -85.34 53.14
N TYR A 701 -29.75 -85.17 51.88
CA TYR A 701 -31.17 -85.32 51.56
C TYR A 701 -31.67 -86.75 51.76
N ILE A 702 -30.83 -87.75 51.48
CA ILE A 702 -31.17 -89.17 51.65
C ILE A 702 -31.10 -89.60 53.12
N ASP A 703 -30.18 -89.05 53.90
CA ASP A 703 -30.11 -89.23 55.35
C ASP A 703 -31.37 -88.67 56.02
N GLU A 704 -31.84 -87.49 55.60
CA GLU A 704 -33.11 -86.95 56.07
C GLU A 704 -34.32 -87.82 55.68
N LEU A 705 -34.33 -88.40 54.47
CA LEU A 705 -35.34 -89.40 54.10
C LEU A 705 -35.23 -90.64 55.00
N ALA A 706 -34.02 -91.12 55.30
CA ALA A 706 -33.77 -92.29 56.13
C ALA A 706 -34.22 -92.07 57.60
N GLU A 707 -33.95 -90.89 58.17
CA GLU A 707 -34.43 -90.50 59.49
C GLU A 707 -35.96 -90.50 59.56
N ILE A 708 -36.63 -89.97 58.53
CA ILE A 708 -38.10 -89.92 58.50
C ILE A 708 -38.70 -91.31 58.22
N ALA A 709 -38.01 -92.15 57.43
CA ALA A 709 -38.44 -93.52 57.14
C ALA A 709 -38.55 -94.40 58.40
N GLN A 710 -37.77 -94.13 59.46
CA GLN A 710 -37.88 -94.84 60.73
C GLN A 710 -39.29 -94.73 61.35
N TYR A 711 -39.93 -93.56 61.21
CA TYR A 711 -41.30 -93.35 61.68
C TYR A 711 -42.34 -94.10 60.84
N ALA A 712 -41.99 -94.48 59.60
CA ALA A 712 -42.78 -95.34 58.73
C ALA A 712 -42.45 -96.84 58.91
N GLY A 713 -41.67 -97.22 59.93
CA GLY A 713 -41.32 -98.60 60.24
C GLY A 713 -40.12 -99.16 59.46
N VAL A 714 -39.37 -98.33 58.73
CA VAL A 714 -38.22 -98.74 57.91
C VAL A 714 -36.92 -98.21 58.53
N ASN A 715 -36.09 -99.08 59.07
CA ASN A 715 -34.76 -98.71 59.55
C ASN A 715 -33.76 -98.75 58.39
N MET A 716 -33.21 -97.60 58.03
CA MET A 716 -32.27 -97.48 56.92
C MET A 716 -30.84 -97.20 57.40
N LEU A 717 -29.87 -97.92 56.84
CA LEU A 717 -28.45 -97.57 56.94
C LEU A 717 -27.98 -97.02 55.59
N VAL A 718 -27.56 -95.76 55.59
CA VAL A 718 -26.98 -95.09 54.42
C VAL A 718 -25.46 -95.13 54.55
N SER A 719 -24.79 -95.55 53.49
CA SER A 719 -23.33 -95.39 53.40
C SER A 719 -22.92 -94.95 52.00
N SER A 720 -21.88 -94.13 51.95
CA SER A 720 -21.42 -93.49 50.73
C SER A 720 -19.91 -93.37 50.76
N ASP A 721 -19.26 -93.97 49.75
CA ASP A 721 -17.81 -93.83 49.54
C ASP A 721 -17.51 -92.78 48.44
N VAL A 722 -18.53 -92.01 48.03
CA VAL A 722 -18.48 -91.14 46.83
C VAL A 722 -18.41 -89.66 47.22
N LYS A 723 -17.24 -89.04 47.02
CA LYS A 723 -17.00 -87.59 47.22
C LYS A 723 -16.89 -86.83 45.90
N LYS A 724 -17.91 -86.96 45.03
CA LYS A 724 -17.92 -86.35 43.68
C LYS A 724 -19.14 -85.46 43.48
N ILE A 725 -19.16 -84.72 42.38
CA ILE A 725 -20.30 -83.91 41.92
C ILE A 725 -21.09 -84.71 40.87
N VAL A 726 -22.41 -84.60 40.89
CA VAL A 726 -23.34 -85.22 39.94
C VAL A 726 -24.21 -84.15 39.27
N PRO A 727 -24.63 -84.32 38.00
CA PRO A 727 -25.63 -83.44 37.39
C PRO A 727 -26.91 -83.39 38.24
N VAL A 728 -27.49 -82.19 38.42
CA VAL A 728 -28.71 -82.03 39.25
C VAL A 728 -29.83 -82.95 38.75
N ARG A 729 -29.97 -83.11 37.43
CA ARG A 729 -30.94 -84.02 36.82
C ARG A 729 -30.76 -85.48 37.27
N SER A 730 -29.53 -85.96 37.37
CA SER A 730 -29.22 -87.31 37.86
C SER A 730 -29.47 -87.41 39.37
N ALA A 731 -29.11 -86.38 40.15
CA ALA A 731 -29.37 -86.33 41.60
C ALA A 731 -30.87 -86.38 41.92
N VAL A 732 -31.67 -85.64 41.17
CA VAL A 732 -33.14 -85.60 41.21
C VAL A 732 -33.73 -87.00 41.00
N LEU A 733 -33.23 -87.75 40.02
CA LEU A 733 -33.69 -89.11 39.72
C LEU A 733 -33.20 -90.15 40.74
N LEU A 734 -31.96 -90.04 41.22
CA LEU A 734 -31.42 -90.88 42.28
C LEU A 734 -32.22 -90.71 43.59
N TYR A 735 -32.57 -89.46 43.93
CA TYR A 735 -33.39 -89.13 45.10
C TYR A 735 -34.83 -89.65 44.96
N GLU A 736 -35.46 -89.46 43.81
CA GLU A 736 -36.80 -89.99 43.51
C GLU A 736 -36.85 -91.51 43.52
N PHE A 737 -35.81 -92.16 43.00
CA PHE A 737 -35.65 -93.61 43.07
C PHE A 737 -35.46 -94.09 44.51
N ALA A 738 -34.62 -93.43 45.32
CA ALA A 738 -34.49 -93.75 46.74
C ALA A 738 -35.83 -93.63 47.46
N TYR A 739 -36.56 -92.53 47.28
CA TYR A 739 -37.88 -92.34 47.89
C TYR A 739 -38.90 -93.42 47.48
N THR A 740 -39.00 -93.74 46.19
CA THR A 740 -39.97 -94.75 45.70
C THR A 740 -39.68 -96.14 46.25
N VAL A 741 -38.40 -96.49 46.40
CA VAL A 741 -37.98 -97.74 47.03
C VAL A 741 -38.30 -97.75 48.52
N ILE A 742 -38.09 -96.64 49.23
CA ILE A 742 -38.41 -96.52 50.66
C ILE A 742 -39.92 -96.58 50.89
N ASP A 743 -40.74 -95.86 50.11
CA ASP A 743 -42.21 -95.92 50.22
C ASP A 743 -42.73 -97.34 49.91
N TRP A 744 -42.12 -98.04 48.94
CA TRP A 744 -42.43 -99.45 48.70
C TRP A 744 -42.05 -100.33 49.91
N ALA A 745 -40.85 -100.17 50.46
CA ALA A 745 -40.40 -100.94 51.62
C ALA A 745 -41.33 -100.74 52.84
N ALA A 746 -41.82 -99.51 53.05
CA ALA A 746 -42.78 -99.21 54.10
C ALA A 746 -44.14 -99.92 53.89
N ARG A 747 -44.61 -100.07 52.65
CA ARG A 747 -45.89 -100.75 52.34
C ARG A 747 -45.85 -102.27 52.54
N VAL A 748 -44.69 -102.89 52.34
CA VAL A 748 -44.49 -104.34 52.45
C VAL A 748 -43.96 -104.74 53.85
N GLU A 749 -44.02 -103.82 54.83
CA GLU A 749 -43.55 -103.98 56.21
C GLU A 749 -42.07 -104.42 56.33
N ASN A 750 -41.24 -104.00 55.39
CA ASN A 750 -39.83 -104.37 55.34
C ASN A 750 -39.00 -103.54 56.32
N SER A 751 -38.61 -104.16 57.44
CA SER A 751 -38.09 -103.43 58.60
C SER A 751 -36.66 -102.88 58.43
N HIS A 752 -35.85 -103.40 57.49
CA HIS A 752 -34.45 -102.99 57.33
C HIS A 752 -34.03 -102.87 55.85
N VAL A 753 -33.51 -101.69 55.48
CA VAL A 753 -33.04 -101.38 54.12
C VAL A 753 -31.64 -100.77 54.18
N LEU A 754 -30.72 -101.26 53.35
CA LEU A 754 -29.35 -100.78 53.31
C LEU A 754 -29.08 -100.11 51.96
N LEU A 755 -28.67 -98.84 52.01
CA LEU A 755 -28.48 -97.99 50.85
C LEU A 755 -26.99 -97.64 50.71
N HIS A 756 -26.41 -98.01 49.56
CA HIS A 756 -25.00 -97.79 49.25
C HIS A 756 -24.84 -96.97 47.98
N PHE A 757 -24.17 -95.84 48.10
CA PHE A 757 -23.63 -95.10 46.96
C PHE A 757 -22.24 -95.62 46.60
N LEU A 758 -22.10 -96.07 45.36
CA LEU A 758 -20.89 -96.67 44.83
C LEU A 758 -20.49 -95.98 43.53
N THR A 759 -19.19 -95.94 43.26
CA THR A 759 -18.66 -95.59 41.94
C THR A 759 -18.04 -96.84 41.31
N GLU A 760 -18.62 -97.33 40.22
CA GLU A 760 -18.10 -98.49 39.49
C GLU A 760 -17.98 -98.12 38.00
N LYS A 761 -16.79 -98.31 37.40
CA LYS A 761 -16.53 -98.13 35.95
C LYS A 761 -17.10 -96.83 35.35
N GLU A 762 -16.80 -95.69 35.97
CA GLU A 762 -17.28 -94.36 35.54
C GLU A 762 -18.80 -94.20 35.53
N GLN A 763 -19.51 -94.93 36.41
CA GLN A 763 -20.92 -94.72 36.68
C GLN A 763 -21.13 -94.45 38.18
N ILE A 764 -22.03 -93.52 38.49
CA ILE A 764 -22.57 -93.45 39.86
C ILE A 764 -23.68 -94.47 39.98
N LYS A 765 -23.62 -95.30 41.02
CA LYS A 765 -24.58 -96.36 41.25
C LYS A 765 -25.14 -96.26 42.66
N LEU A 766 -26.45 -96.14 42.75
CA LEU A 766 -27.21 -96.29 43.97
C LEU A 766 -27.67 -97.74 44.08
N ARG A 767 -27.15 -98.48 45.05
CA ARG A 767 -27.53 -99.86 45.35
C ARG A 767 -28.36 -99.89 46.62
N ILE A 768 -29.52 -100.53 46.56
CA ILE A 768 -30.43 -100.68 47.70
C ILE A 768 -30.66 -102.17 47.93
N LEU A 769 -30.43 -102.59 49.16
CA LEU A 769 -30.50 -103.96 49.65
C LEU A 769 -31.58 -104.04 50.74
N PRO A 770 -32.82 -104.41 50.40
CA PRO A 770 -33.88 -104.65 51.37
C PRO A 770 -33.79 -106.07 51.98
N SER A 771 -34.42 -106.28 53.14
CA SER A 771 -34.38 -107.58 53.84
C SER A 771 -35.32 -108.64 53.26
N GLU A 772 -36.24 -108.25 52.37
CA GLU A 772 -37.14 -109.16 51.65
C GLU A 772 -36.87 -109.09 50.15
N ASP A 773 -37.33 -110.09 49.38
CA ASP A 773 -37.04 -110.23 47.94
C ASP A 773 -37.55 -109.03 47.13
N PRO A 774 -36.65 -108.16 46.60
CA PRO A 774 -37.03 -106.95 45.88
C PRO A 774 -37.51 -107.20 44.45
N ARG A 775 -37.62 -108.46 43.99
CA ARG A 775 -38.17 -108.78 42.66
C ARG A 775 -39.63 -108.33 42.47
N THR A 776 -40.33 -108.01 43.56
CA THR A 776 -41.70 -107.45 43.52
C THR A 776 -41.73 -105.93 43.31
N PHE A 777 -40.60 -105.24 43.40
CA PHE A 777 -40.50 -103.81 43.15
C PHE A 777 -40.26 -103.51 41.67
N GLU A 778 -41.16 -102.71 41.08
CA GLU A 778 -40.98 -102.12 39.76
C GLU A 778 -41.13 -100.59 39.85
N PRO A 779 -40.15 -99.79 39.37
CA PRO A 779 -40.33 -98.35 39.30
C PRO A 779 -41.49 -98.02 38.34
N GLY A 780 -42.32 -97.03 38.70
CA GLY A 780 -43.46 -96.63 37.87
C GLY A 780 -43.04 -96.13 36.48
N GLU A 781 -43.96 -96.20 35.51
CA GLU A 781 -43.69 -95.92 34.09
C GLU A 781 -43.05 -94.53 33.87
N LYS A 782 -43.54 -93.49 34.56
CA LYS A 782 -42.96 -92.13 34.51
C LYS A 782 -41.48 -92.09 34.94
N LEU A 783 -41.14 -92.75 36.04
CA LEU A 783 -39.77 -92.80 36.56
C LEU A 783 -38.88 -93.64 35.65
N ARG A 784 -39.39 -94.76 35.10
CA ARG A 784 -38.68 -95.57 34.10
C ARG A 784 -38.33 -94.76 32.85
N THR A 785 -39.28 -94.02 32.29
CA THR A 785 -39.05 -93.14 31.14
C THR A 785 -38.06 -92.03 31.48
N ALA A 786 -38.16 -91.44 32.67
CA ALA A 786 -37.24 -90.39 33.11
C ALA A 786 -35.80 -90.91 33.32
N ILE A 787 -35.64 -92.11 33.90
CA ILE A 787 -34.35 -92.81 34.04
C ILE A 787 -33.75 -93.10 32.66
N ALA A 788 -34.52 -93.67 31.74
CA ALA A 788 -34.06 -93.96 30.38
C ALA A 788 -33.69 -92.68 29.61
N SER A 789 -34.43 -91.58 29.81
CA SER A 789 -34.15 -90.28 29.18
C SER A 789 -32.89 -89.58 29.68
N ALA A 790 -32.30 -90.10 30.76
CA ALA A 790 -31.08 -89.60 31.39
C ALA A 790 -29.94 -90.63 31.32
N ASP A 791 -30.02 -91.59 30.38
CA ASP A 791 -29.07 -92.69 30.16
C ASP A 791 -28.84 -93.58 31.39
N GLY A 792 -29.84 -93.67 32.27
CA GLY A 792 -29.78 -94.49 33.47
C GLY A 792 -30.15 -95.95 33.23
N GLU A 793 -29.52 -96.86 33.96
CA GLU A 793 -29.79 -98.30 33.92
C GLU A 793 -30.31 -98.75 35.30
N PHE A 794 -31.53 -99.31 35.31
CA PHE A 794 -32.11 -99.98 36.47
C PHE A 794 -31.88 -101.50 36.35
N ALA A 795 -31.32 -102.11 37.38
CA ALA A 795 -31.07 -103.55 37.41
C ALA A 795 -31.34 -104.16 38.79
N CYS A 796 -32.01 -105.32 38.80
CA CYS A 796 -32.12 -106.20 39.95
C CYS A 796 -31.11 -107.34 39.79
N LYS A 797 -30.15 -107.47 40.72
CA LYS A 797 -29.06 -108.46 40.64
C LYS A 797 -28.95 -109.26 41.93
N ASP A 798 -28.69 -110.56 41.76
CA ASP A 798 -28.38 -111.50 42.84
C ASP A 798 -26.89 -111.35 43.22
N LEU A 799 -26.60 -111.01 44.47
CA LEU A 799 -25.27 -110.74 44.98
C LEU A 799 -24.92 -111.77 46.06
N ASP A 800 -24.42 -112.93 45.62
CA ASP A 800 -23.86 -114.01 46.45
C ASP A 800 -24.60 -114.23 47.79
N GLY A 801 -25.92 -114.38 47.72
CA GLY A 801 -26.79 -114.70 48.87
C GLY A 801 -27.77 -113.60 49.31
N ALA A 802 -27.77 -112.43 48.68
CA ALA A 802 -28.79 -111.39 48.86
C ALA A 802 -29.16 -110.71 47.52
N VAL A 803 -30.46 -110.53 47.25
CA VAL A 803 -30.94 -109.85 46.02
C VAL A 803 -31.04 -108.35 46.28
N GLY A 804 -30.45 -107.53 45.41
CA GLY A 804 -30.48 -106.08 45.51
C GLY A 804 -30.96 -105.39 44.23
N ILE A 805 -31.52 -104.19 44.38
CA ILE A 805 -31.87 -103.30 43.26
C ILE A 805 -30.83 -102.19 43.14
N SER A 806 -30.53 -101.81 41.91
CA SER A 806 -29.56 -100.76 41.63
C SER A 806 -30.02 -99.83 40.52
N LEU A 807 -29.73 -98.55 40.69
CA LEU A 807 -29.88 -97.53 39.67
C LEU A 807 -28.50 -96.93 39.40
N SER A 808 -28.04 -96.98 38.16
CA SER A 808 -26.77 -96.38 37.74
C SER A 808 -26.96 -95.34 36.66
N PHE A 809 -26.19 -94.27 36.73
CA PHE A 809 -26.08 -93.27 35.67
C PHE A 809 -24.62 -93.16 35.22
N PRO A 810 -24.35 -93.01 33.91
CA PRO A 810 -23.02 -92.70 33.42
C PRO A 810 -22.55 -91.40 34.04
N TRP A 811 -21.28 -91.38 34.44
CA TRP A 811 -20.66 -90.17 34.94
C TRP A 811 -20.46 -89.22 33.75
N GLY A 812 -21.33 -88.22 33.64
CA GLY A 812 -21.19 -87.15 32.66
C GLY A 812 -20.08 -86.21 33.10
N GLY A 813 -18.92 -86.25 32.42
CA GLY A 813 -17.79 -85.40 32.75
C GLY A 813 -16.79 -85.26 31.62
N GLU A 814 -17.10 -84.40 30.65
CA GLU A 814 -16.11 -83.51 30.01
C GLU A 814 -16.84 -82.27 29.46
N GLN A 815 -16.84 -81.19 30.24
CA GLN A 815 -16.69 -79.86 29.66
C GLN A 815 -15.58 -79.16 30.45
N ASN A 816 -14.41 -79.09 29.83
CA ASN A 816 -13.36 -78.16 30.19
C ASN A 816 -13.94 -76.73 30.24
N GLY A 817 -13.51 -75.96 31.24
CA GLY A 817 -14.00 -74.58 31.47
C GLY A 817 -13.55 -73.55 30.44
#